data_AF-A0A164TIF9-F1
#
_entry.id   AF-A0A164TIF9-F1
#
_cell.length_a   1.000
_cell.length_b   1.000
_cell.length_c   1.000
_cell.angle_alpha   90.00
_cell.angle_beta   90.00
_cell.angle_gamma   90.00
#
_symmetry.space_group_name_H-M   'P 1'
#
loop_
_entity.id
_entity.type
_entity.pdbx_description
1 polymer ?
#
loop_
_entity_poly.entity_id
_entity_poly.type
_entity_poly.pdbx_seq_one_letter_code
_entity_poly.pdbx_strand_id
1 'polypeptide(L)'
;MNIELLQEEAMASAAVSLSAMLQRPDQLEKVEQYRQRVTRKKTSVEAMLKTAVQSQLDGVISGLQQLQSALVDIVDIRQRLHEIEECVVAIPSLCDSVKNVREEHVVYSQYAVAMENLKHIFTVPESVDKTRQWISEGKLLHAHQSLTDLENSRDDLLYELHRLPNHSLQDKQMLKAYFSGVQQLSEQLGKQLWLLLGRSLNTVRKEPQVIVTAVRIIEREERADAYAVQRQKQSGFLPPGRPKKWKARALEVLSDAVVERIEGNQFEERGDNKMWLVRHLEVTRMLIIEDLRVVKTLCAPCFPPHWDIVNQFFQKYHMSISKHLEEVIAAGLIGNEFVTLLSWVLQTYPGPELLRHVDINIEPSSLGPILSDDTIEKLFQAYISNMASNYNDWMQKTVDAEARDWRRPVVPESDGDGHYHTESIVIIFQMVEQNLSVSRTISDGLMTRALILGLEQITQYGEMYREAINLFKNKHFEDRSQVPYFTHYMIAIINNCLHAMELAQEMKTRNGSRCDQSGSSAVLNKFENLAVTYDGLRNEAAGILLDEAFLDLEPHFQDLLTRKWVVSTVPVDTICATLEDYFQDYMHLKPRNFEYVIRQAEICITRKYISSIFQKKLSLKEERREVAEKIIQEAGQIEALLAPALLSRNSPSDASNSKATEDASKAISALAEVIKCDSEIITLELINFIKKYPDVSQDQLTYLLSLRGDFGRLEARQRVTDLLSSSSKDEVARSTIFSLIIVPSSIFS
;
A
#
# COMPACT_ATOMS: atom_id res chain seq x y z
N MET A 1 -18.79 -59.45 -41.63
CA MET A 1 -19.48 -58.39 -42.41
C MET A 1 -20.44 -59.11 -43.34
N ASN A 2 -21.75 -59.01 -43.10
CA ASN A 2 -22.73 -59.78 -43.87
C ASN A 2 -22.95 -59.09 -45.23
N ILE A 3 -22.39 -59.69 -46.28
CA ILE A 3 -22.31 -59.11 -47.63
C ILE A 3 -23.72 -58.89 -48.20
N GLU A 4 -24.66 -59.77 -47.86
CA GLU A 4 -26.04 -59.70 -48.33
C GLU A 4 -26.77 -58.46 -47.77
N LEU A 5 -26.60 -58.16 -46.48
CA LEU A 5 -27.20 -56.96 -45.86
C LEU A 5 -26.65 -55.64 -46.44
N LEU A 6 -25.35 -55.59 -46.72
CA LEU A 6 -24.74 -54.40 -47.34
C LEU A 6 -25.15 -54.21 -48.79
N GLN A 7 -25.38 -55.33 -49.50
CA GLN A 7 -25.91 -55.29 -50.85
C GLN A 7 -27.36 -54.78 -50.85
N GLU A 8 -28.19 -55.24 -49.90
CA GLU A 8 -29.55 -54.73 -49.73
C GLU A 8 -29.58 -53.24 -49.39
N GLU A 9 -28.76 -52.76 -48.45
CA GLU A 9 -28.64 -51.33 -48.14
C GLU A 9 -28.15 -50.50 -49.34
N ALA A 10 -27.15 -50.99 -50.08
CA ALA A 10 -26.64 -50.31 -51.25
C ALA A 10 -27.68 -50.23 -52.39
N MET A 11 -28.47 -51.30 -52.59
CA MET A 11 -29.56 -51.32 -53.56
C MET A 11 -30.70 -50.39 -53.14
N ALA A 12 -31.07 -50.37 -51.86
CA ALA A 12 -32.07 -49.44 -51.33
C ALA A 12 -31.62 -47.97 -51.49
N SER A 13 -30.37 -47.66 -51.16
CA SER A 13 -29.78 -46.32 -51.34
C SER A 13 -29.71 -45.91 -52.82
N ALA A 14 -29.32 -46.83 -53.70
CA ALA A 14 -29.30 -46.60 -55.14
C ALA A 14 -30.70 -46.33 -55.71
N ALA A 15 -31.72 -47.07 -55.25
CA ALA A 15 -33.11 -46.85 -55.64
C ALA A 15 -33.62 -45.47 -55.22
N VAL A 16 -33.32 -45.03 -54.00
CA VAL A 16 -33.65 -43.67 -53.51
C VAL A 16 -32.90 -42.59 -54.31
N SER A 17 -31.63 -42.82 -54.66
CA SER A 17 -30.86 -41.87 -55.44
C SER A 17 -31.37 -41.76 -56.89
N LEU A 18 -31.76 -42.88 -57.50
CA LEU A 18 -32.32 -42.93 -58.85
C LEU A 18 -33.71 -42.28 -58.91
N SER A 19 -34.56 -42.51 -57.90
CA SER A 19 -35.89 -41.86 -57.84
C SER A 19 -35.78 -40.34 -57.65
N ALA A 20 -34.77 -39.87 -56.91
CA ALA A 20 -34.48 -38.44 -56.78
C ALA A 20 -33.95 -37.80 -58.08
N MET A 21 -33.25 -38.56 -58.93
CA MET A 21 -32.66 -38.05 -60.17
C MET A 21 -33.61 -38.03 -61.38
N LEU A 22 -34.70 -38.82 -61.36
CA LEU A 22 -35.63 -39.01 -62.49
C LEU A 22 -37.08 -38.67 -62.08
N GLN A 23 -37.31 -37.40 -61.71
CA GLN A 23 -38.61 -36.95 -61.22
C GLN A 23 -39.56 -36.45 -62.32
N ARG A 24 -39.04 -36.11 -63.51
CA ARG A 24 -39.84 -35.61 -64.65
C ARG A 24 -39.52 -36.35 -65.96
N PRO A 25 -40.47 -36.51 -66.90
CA PRO A 25 -40.27 -37.33 -68.11
C PRO A 25 -39.13 -36.86 -69.03
N ASP A 26 -38.87 -35.56 -69.09
CA ASP A 26 -37.79 -34.93 -69.86
C ASP A 26 -36.39 -35.30 -69.35
N GLN A 27 -36.28 -35.80 -68.12
CA GLN A 27 -35.00 -36.21 -67.51
C GLN A 27 -34.54 -37.60 -67.96
N LEU A 28 -35.39 -38.39 -68.63
CA LEU A 28 -35.03 -39.69 -69.19
C LEU A 28 -34.02 -39.58 -70.34
N GLU A 29 -33.98 -38.45 -71.05
CA GLU A 29 -32.98 -38.20 -72.10
C GLU A 29 -31.54 -38.13 -71.54
N LYS A 30 -31.38 -37.86 -70.23
CA LYS A 30 -30.07 -37.73 -69.55
C LYS A 30 -29.58 -39.03 -68.91
N VAL A 31 -30.32 -40.14 -69.03
CA VAL A 31 -29.97 -41.43 -68.40
C VAL A 31 -28.62 -41.95 -68.88
N GLU A 32 -28.29 -41.81 -70.16
CA GLU A 32 -27.00 -42.29 -70.67
C GLU A 32 -25.80 -41.51 -70.09
N GLN A 33 -25.98 -40.21 -69.84
CA GLN A 33 -24.97 -39.39 -69.16
C GLN A 33 -24.81 -39.81 -67.69
N TYR A 34 -25.90 -40.10 -66.99
CA TYR A 34 -25.84 -40.62 -65.61
C TYR A 34 -25.21 -42.01 -65.55
N ARG A 35 -25.52 -42.88 -66.51
CA ARG A 35 -24.88 -44.20 -66.63
C ARG A 35 -23.38 -44.06 -66.83
N GLN A 36 -22.92 -43.20 -67.74
CA GLN A 36 -21.49 -42.92 -67.92
C GLN A 36 -20.83 -42.37 -66.65
N ARG A 37 -21.51 -41.48 -65.91
CA ARG A 37 -20.99 -40.93 -64.65
C ARG A 37 -20.85 -42.00 -63.56
N VAL A 38 -21.85 -42.88 -63.41
CA VAL A 38 -21.81 -43.99 -62.45
C VAL A 38 -20.75 -45.01 -62.85
N THR A 39 -20.63 -45.35 -64.13
CA THR A 39 -19.56 -46.23 -64.63
C THR A 39 -18.18 -45.65 -64.35
N ARG A 40 -17.94 -44.36 -64.62
CA ARG A 40 -16.66 -43.70 -64.28
C ARG A 40 -16.36 -43.73 -62.78
N LYS A 41 -17.37 -43.48 -61.93
CA LYS A 41 -17.22 -43.61 -60.47
C LYS A 41 -16.89 -45.04 -60.06
N LYS A 42 -17.58 -46.04 -60.63
CA LYS A 42 -17.31 -47.46 -60.39
C LYS A 42 -15.88 -47.82 -60.76
N THR A 43 -15.42 -47.47 -61.96
CA THR A 43 -14.05 -47.75 -62.41
C THR A 43 -13.00 -47.08 -61.53
N SER A 44 -13.25 -45.85 -61.06
CA SER A 44 -12.36 -45.15 -60.12
C SER A 44 -12.30 -45.85 -58.75
N VAL A 45 -13.45 -46.25 -58.20
CA VAL A 45 -13.54 -46.98 -56.92
C VAL A 45 -12.88 -48.36 -57.04
N GLU A 46 -13.09 -49.08 -58.15
CA GLU A 46 -12.43 -50.36 -58.43
C GLU A 46 -10.90 -50.21 -58.53
N ALA A 47 -10.40 -49.15 -59.17
CA ALA A 47 -8.97 -48.87 -59.24
C ALA A 47 -8.37 -48.54 -57.85
N MET A 48 -9.07 -47.76 -57.04
CA MET A 48 -8.67 -47.47 -55.66
C MET A 48 -8.67 -48.73 -54.79
N LEU A 49 -9.72 -49.55 -54.88
CA LEU A 49 -9.80 -50.83 -54.16
C LEU A 49 -8.68 -51.77 -54.58
N LYS A 50 -8.40 -51.91 -55.88
CA LYS A 50 -7.31 -52.76 -56.38
C LYS A 50 -5.95 -52.31 -55.84
N THR A 51 -5.72 -51.00 -55.82
CA THR A 51 -4.48 -50.42 -55.27
C THR A 51 -4.37 -50.63 -53.76
N ALA A 52 -5.47 -50.42 -53.02
CA ALA A 52 -5.52 -50.63 -51.58
C ALA A 52 -5.32 -52.10 -51.19
N VAL A 53 -5.99 -53.02 -51.89
CA VAL A 53 -5.84 -54.47 -51.68
C VAL A 53 -4.42 -54.91 -52.02
N GLN A 54 -3.84 -54.43 -53.12
CA GLN A 54 -2.45 -54.73 -53.47
C GLN A 54 -1.48 -54.24 -52.38
N SER A 55 -1.64 -53.01 -51.90
CA SER A 55 -0.80 -52.46 -50.82
C SER A 55 -0.91 -53.26 -49.51
N GLN A 56 -2.12 -53.68 -49.13
CA GLN A 56 -2.33 -54.51 -47.95
C GLN A 56 -1.72 -55.90 -48.13
N LEU A 57 -1.86 -56.49 -49.32
CA LEU A 57 -1.31 -57.81 -49.64
C LEU A 57 0.23 -57.78 -49.64
N ASP A 58 0.84 -56.75 -50.24
CA ASP A 58 2.28 -56.53 -50.23
C ASP A 58 2.79 -56.31 -48.80
N GLY A 59 2.05 -55.57 -47.97
CA GLY A 59 2.34 -55.39 -46.54
C GLY A 59 2.31 -56.70 -45.76
N VAL A 60 1.30 -57.55 -46.00
CA VAL A 60 1.20 -58.88 -45.36
C VAL A 60 2.30 -59.82 -45.84
N ILE A 61 2.63 -59.82 -47.13
CA ILE A 61 3.73 -60.63 -47.67
C ILE A 61 5.06 -60.20 -47.07
N SER A 62 5.33 -58.89 -47.03
CA SER A 62 6.54 -58.35 -46.41
C SER A 62 6.61 -58.70 -44.92
N GLY A 63 5.49 -58.56 -44.20
CA GLY A 63 5.40 -58.95 -42.78
C GLY A 63 5.67 -60.44 -42.55
N LEU A 64 5.11 -61.32 -43.39
CA LEU A 64 5.36 -62.77 -43.32
C LEU A 64 6.82 -63.12 -43.62
N GLN A 65 7.42 -62.49 -44.64
CA GLN A 65 8.83 -62.68 -44.98
C GLN A 65 9.75 -62.23 -43.84
N GLN A 66 9.47 -61.07 -43.23
CA GLN A 66 10.22 -60.57 -42.08
C GLN A 66 10.07 -61.51 -40.87
N LEU A 67 8.87 -62.02 -40.62
CA LEU A 67 8.63 -62.92 -39.50
C LEU A 67 9.30 -64.28 -39.71
N GLN A 68 9.32 -64.78 -40.96
CA GLN A 68 10.05 -65.99 -41.31
C GLN A 68 11.57 -65.79 -41.16
N SER A 69 12.12 -64.66 -41.61
CA SER A 69 13.53 -64.31 -41.39
C SER A 69 13.87 -64.27 -39.90
N ALA A 70 13.07 -63.56 -39.11
CA ALA A 70 13.28 -63.45 -37.67
C ALA A 70 13.26 -64.82 -36.97
N LEU A 71 12.41 -65.76 -37.42
CA LEU A 71 12.36 -67.12 -36.89
C LEU A 71 13.65 -67.89 -37.19
N VAL A 72 14.18 -67.77 -38.41
CA VAL A 72 15.46 -68.35 -38.81
C VAL A 72 16.60 -67.73 -38.00
N ASP A 73 16.63 -66.40 -37.89
CA ASP A 73 17.66 -65.66 -37.15
C ASP A 73 17.67 -66.05 -35.66
N ILE A 74 16.50 -66.25 -35.03
CA ILE A 74 16.41 -66.69 -33.63
C ILE A 74 16.99 -68.10 -33.45
N VAL A 75 16.76 -69.00 -34.40
CA VAL A 75 17.32 -70.36 -34.34
C VAL A 75 18.84 -70.30 -34.48
N ASP A 76 19.36 -69.52 -35.43
CA ASP A 76 20.80 -69.34 -35.61
C ASP A 76 21.44 -68.70 -34.36
N ILE A 77 20.85 -67.62 -33.81
CA ILE A 77 21.33 -66.98 -32.59
C ILE A 77 21.35 -67.96 -31.40
N ARG A 78 20.33 -68.80 -31.23
CA ARG A 78 20.34 -69.83 -30.16
C ARG A 78 21.48 -70.83 -30.36
N GLN A 79 21.73 -71.25 -31.60
CA GLN A 79 22.82 -72.16 -31.89
C GLN A 79 24.18 -71.50 -31.62
N ARG A 80 24.38 -70.26 -32.07
CA ARG A 80 25.59 -69.46 -31.77
C ARG A 80 25.80 -69.24 -30.29
N LEU A 81 24.74 -68.95 -29.53
CA LEU A 81 24.82 -68.80 -28.08
C LEU A 81 25.26 -70.10 -27.40
N HIS A 82 24.78 -71.25 -27.88
CA HIS A 82 25.21 -72.54 -27.36
C HIS A 82 26.68 -72.83 -27.69
N GLU A 83 27.12 -72.56 -28.92
CA GLU A 83 28.54 -72.65 -29.32
C GLU A 83 29.44 -71.77 -28.44
N ILE A 84 28.99 -70.55 -28.12
CA ILE A 84 29.71 -69.65 -27.20
C ILE A 84 29.75 -70.21 -25.79
N GLU A 85 28.63 -70.74 -25.28
CA GLU A 85 28.55 -71.32 -23.94
C GLU A 85 29.52 -72.51 -23.80
N GLU A 86 29.59 -73.39 -24.79
CA GLU A 86 30.56 -74.49 -24.84
C GLU A 86 32.01 -73.98 -24.86
N CYS A 87 32.31 -72.92 -25.61
CA CYS A 87 33.64 -72.31 -25.63
C CYS A 87 34.02 -71.69 -24.27
N VAL A 88 33.06 -71.12 -23.55
CA VAL A 88 33.28 -70.48 -22.25
C VAL A 88 33.59 -71.50 -21.15
N VAL A 89 33.07 -72.72 -21.23
CA VAL A 89 33.37 -73.81 -20.27
C VAL A 89 34.87 -74.14 -20.23
N ALA A 90 35.60 -73.94 -21.34
CA ALA A 90 37.04 -74.17 -21.42
C ALA A 90 37.89 -73.00 -20.89
N ILE A 91 37.32 -71.81 -20.66
CA ILE A 91 38.06 -70.61 -20.25
C ILE A 91 38.69 -70.73 -18.85
N PRO A 92 38.04 -71.30 -17.81
CA PRO A 92 38.64 -71.44 -16.49
C PRO A 92 39.93 -72.26 -16.51
N SER A 93 39.94 -73.39 -17.22
CA SER A 93 41.14 -74.25 -17.33
C SER A 93 42.24 -73.60 -18.19
N LEU A 94 41.88 -72.79 -19.19
CA LEU A 94 42.83 -71.95 -19.93
C LEU A 94 43.40 -70.82 -19.07
N CYS A 95 42.58 -70.18 -18.22
CA CYS A 95 43.07 -69.15 -17.29
C CYS A 95 44.10 -69.72 -16.31
N ASP A 96 43.91 -70.96 -15.86
CA ASP A 96 44.87 -71.66 -15.02
C ASP A 96 46.17 -72.00 -15.77
N SER A 97 46.09 -72.43 -17.04
CA SER A 97 47.29 -72.80 -17.83
C SER A 97 48.12 -71.58 -18.25
N VAL A 98 47.49 -70.43 -18.49
CA VAL A 98 48.13 -69.17 -18.90
C VAL A 98 48.49 -68.29 -17.70
N LYS A 99 48.24 -68.73 -16.46
CA LYS A 99 48.49 -67.95 -15.24
C LYS A 99 49.92 -67.41 -15.17
N ASN A 100 50.92 -68.25 -15.46
CA ASN A 100 52.34 -67.83 -15.45
C ASN A 100 52.64 -66.77 -16.52
N VAL A 101 52.05 -66.89 -17.71
CA VAL A 101 52.20 -65.91 -18.79
C VAL A 101 51.49 -64.61 -18.45
N ARG A 102 50.35 -64.67 -17.75
CA ARG A 102 49.62 -63.50 -17.27
C ARG A 102 50.42 -62.77 -16.19
N GLU A 103 51.02 -63.49 -15.26
CA GLU A 103 51.91 -62.92 -14.23
C GLU A 103 53.12 -62.25 -14.88
N GLU A 104 53.77 -62.90 -15.85
CA GLU A 104 54.89 -62.33 -16.60
C GLU A 104 54.47 -61.11 -17.45
N HIS A 105 53.29 -61.15 -18.07
CA HIS A 105 52.72 -60.03 -18.82
C HIS A 105 52.40 -58.84 -17.91
N VAL A 106 51.92 -59.07 -16.69
CA VAL A 106 51.71 -58.01 -15.70
C VAL A 106 53.04 -57.33 -15.37
N VAL A 107 54.10 -58.11 -15.15
CA VAL A 107 55.45 -57.58 -14.91
C VAL A 107 55.96 -56.80 -16.13
N TYR A 108 55.84 -57.37 -17.34
CA TYR A 108 56.27 -56.69 -18.57
C TYR A 108 55.47 -55.41 -18.86
N SER A 109 54.16 -55.44 -18.62
CA SER A 109 53.28 -54.27 -18.72
C SER A 109 53.68 -53.19 -17.72
N GLN A 110 53.98 -53.56 -16.47
CA GLN A 110 54.51 -52.63 -15.46
C GLN A 110 55.84 -52.01 -15.90
N TYR A 111 56.77 -52.78 -16.45
CA TYR A 111 58.04 -52.25 -16.98
C TYR A 111 57.84 -51.35 -18.21
N ALA A 112 56.93 -51.72 -19.12
CA ALA A 112 56.61 -50.90 -20.29
C ALA A 112 56.01 -49.55 -19.89
N VAL A 113 55.05 -49.55 -18.96
CA VAL A 113 54.45 -48.35 -18.38
C VAL A 113 55.49 -47.52 -17.63
N ALA A 114 56.40 -48.15 -16.88
CA ALA A 114 57.48 -47.45 -16.19
C ALA A 114 58.49 -46.83 -17.19
N MET A 115 58.84 -47.52 -18.28
CA MET A 115 59.73 -47.00 -19.33
C MET A 115 59.10 -45.85 -20.12
N GLU A 116 57.80 -45.89 -20.37
CA GLU A 116 57.06 -44.80 -21.02
C GLU A 116 56.99 -43.56 -20.10
N ASN A 117 56.62 -43.77 -18.83
CA ASN A 117 56.55 -42.70 -17.83
C ASN A 117 57.92 -42.10 -17.45
N LEU A 118 59.02 -42.87 -17.57
CA LEU A 118 60.38 -42.39 -17.30
C LEU A 118 60.75 -41.18 -18.16
N LYS A 119 60.33 -41.13 -19.44
CA LYS A 119 60.56 -39.98 -20.33
C LYS A 119 59.87 -38.71 -19.82
N HIS A 120 58.66 -38.86 -19.28
CA HIS A 120 57.88 -37.76 -18.74
C HIS A 120 58.43 -37.29 -17.39
N ILE A 121 58.92 -38.19 -16.54
CA ILE A 121 59.49 -37.86 -15.22
C ILE A 121 60.70 -36.92 -15.35
N PHE A 122 61.65 -37.15 -16.25
CA PHE A 122 62.83 -36.29 -16.39
C PHE A 122 62.55 -34.88 -16.93
N THR A 123 61.43 -34.70 -17.63
CA THR A 123 61.04 -33.42 -18.26
C THR A 123 60.12 -32.57 -17.39
N VAL A 124 59.72 -33.07 -16.20
CA VAL A 124 58.80 -32.37 -15.29
C VAL A 124 59.34 -31.00 -14.85
N PRO A 125 60.58 -30.83 -14.35
CA PRO A 125 61.03 -29.52 -13.86
C PRO A 125 61.05 -28.46 -14.97
N GLU A 126 61.57 -28.79 -16.14
CA GLU A 126 61.61 -27.90 -17.31
C GLU A 126 60.19 -27.54 -17.79
N SER A 127 59.29 -28.53 -17.84
CA SER A 127 57.89 -28.32 -18.22
C SER A 127 57.15 -27.45 -17.20
N VAL A 128 57.47 -27.57 -15.91
CA VAL A 128 56.91 -26.71 -14.86
C VAL A 128 57.34 -25.26 -15.05
N ASP A 129 58.63 -25.01 -15.28
CA ASP A 129 59.16 -23.65 -15.49
C ASP A 129 58.61 -23.01 -16.77
N LYS A 130 58.52 -23.78 -17.86
CA LYS A 130 57.92 -23.34 -19.12
C LYS A 130 56.43 -23.03 -18.99
N THR A 131 55.70 -23.86 -18.25
CA THR A 131 54.27 -23.61 -17.95
C THR A 131 54.11 -22.34 -17.13
N ARG A 132 54.99 -22.10 -16.14
CA ARG A 132 55.01 -20.87 -15.35
C ARG A 132 55.21 -19.63 -16.23
N GLN A 133 56.15 -19.70 -17.17
CA GLN A 133 56.39 -18.63 -18.13
C GLN A 133 55.15 -18.36 -19.00
N TRP A 134 54.50 -19.40 -19.53
CA TRP A 134 53.27 -19.23 -20.31
C TRP A 134 52.12 -18.61 -19.53
N ILE A 135 51.98 -18.93 -18.24
CA ILE A 135 51.00 -18.26 -17.36
C ILE A 135 51.34 -16.77 -17.24
N SER A 136 52.61 -16.42 -17.04
CA SER A 136 53.05 -15.02 -16.91
C SER A 136 52.89 -14.21 -18.21
N GLU A 137 53.03 -14.85 -19.36
CA GLU A 137 52.86 -14.24 -20.69
C GLU A 137 51.37 -14.17 -21.14
N GLY A 138 50.43 -14.70 -20.34
CA GLY A 138 49.01 -14.73 -20.68
C GLY A 138 48.63 -15.77 -21.76
N LYS A 139 49.52 -16.70 -22.10
CA LYS A 139 49.27 -17.79 -23.07
C LYS A 139 48.52 -18.95 -22.41
N LEU A 140 47.32 -18.66 -21.88
CA LEU A 140 46.61 -19.53 -20.95
C LEU A 140 46.23 -20.92 -21.52
N LEU A 141 45.94 -21.03 -22.82
CA LEU A 141 45.63 -22.34 -23.44
C LEU A 141 46.83 -23.28 -23.47
N HIS A 142 48.01 -22.75 -23.79
CA HIS A 142 49.26 -23.53 -23.82
C HIS A 142 49.66 -23.93 -22.40
N ALA A 143 49.53 -22.99 -21.45
CA ALA A 143 49.72 -23.25 -20.04
C ALA A 143 48.77 -24.34 -19.51
N HIS A 144 47.48 -24.28 -19.87
CA HIS A 144 46.49 -25.27 -19.45
C HIS A 144 46.76 -26.67 -20.04
N GLN A 145 47.13 -26.74 -21.32
CA GLN A 145 47.48 -28.02 -21.95
C GLN A 145 48.69 -28.66 -21.24
N SER A 146 49.77 -27.90 -21.07
CA SER A 146 50.97 -28.37 -20.39
C SER A 146 50.71 -28.77 -18.93
N LEU A 147 49.89 -28.00 -18.22
CA LEU A 147 49.45 -28.35 -16.87
C LEU A 147 48.65 -29.66 -16.86
N THR A 148 47.78 -29.86 -17.85
CA THR A 148 46.98 -31.09 -17.98
C THR A 148 47.89 -32.31 -18.20
N ASP A 149 48.90 -32.19 -19.06
CA ASP A 149 49.86 -33.26 -19.32
C ASP A 149 50.67 -33.62 -18.05
N LEU A 150 51.06 -32.60 -17.27
CA LEU A 150 51.74 -32.76 -15.99
C LEU A 150 50.82 -33.37 -14.91
N GLU A 151 49.56 -32.95 -14.84
CA GLU A 151 48.56 -33.52 -13.92
C GLU A 151 48.27 -34.99 -14.28
N ASN A 152 48.06 -35.31 -15.57
CA ASN A 152 47.85 -36.69 -16.02
C ASN A 152 49.05 -37.59 -15.68
N SER A 153 50.27 -37.14 -15.97
CA SER A 153 51.49 -37.90 -15.64
C SER A 153 51.60 -38.19 -14.14
N ARG A 154 51.30 -37.18 -13.29
CA ARG A 154 51.26 -37.34 -11.83
C ARG A 154 50.17 -38.33 -11.41
N ASP A 155 48.98 -38.18 -11.97
CA ASP A 155 47.79 -38.91 -11.55
C ASP A 155 47.85 -40.38 -11.98
N ASP A 156 48.40 -40.69 -13.15
CA ASP A 156 48.64 -42.06 -13.63
C ASP A 156 49.68 -42.77 -12.76
N LEU A 157 50.78 -42.10 -12.39
CA LEU A 157 51.78 -42.65 -11.46
C LEU A 157 51.19 -42.90 -10.06
N LEU A 158 50.37 -41.98 -9.56
CA LEU A 158 49.69 -42.14 -8.28
C LEU A 158 48.61 -43.24 -8.33
N TYR A 159 47.96 -43.44 -9.47
CA TYR A 159 47.00 -44.50 -9.67
C TYR A 159 47.66 -45.88 -9.72
N GLU A 160 48.76 -46.03 -10.46
CA GLU A 160 49.52 -47.29 -10.47
C GLU A 160 50.07 -47.64 -9.08
N LEU A 161 50.55 -46.63 -8.33
CA LEU A 161 50.92 -46.84 -6.93
C LEU A 161 49.74 -47.29 -6.07
N HIS A 162 48.54 -46.74 -6.30
CA HIS A 162 47.33 -47.12 -5.56
C HIS A 162 46.89 -48.56 -5.83
N ARG A 163 47.14 -49.10 -7.03
CA ARG A 163 46.80 -50.49 -7.39
C ARG A 163 47.68 -51.54 -6.70
N LEU A 164 48.85 -51.14 -6.18
CA LEU A 164 49.78 -52.07 -5.55
C LEU A 164 49.32 -52.40 -4.11
N PRO A 165 49.24 -53.70 -3.75
CA PRO A 165 48.69 -54.15 -2.46
C PRO A 165 49.54 -53.76 -1.25
N ASN A 166 50.84 -53.44 -1.43
CA ASN A 166 51.80 -53.07 -0.38
C ASN A 166 52.57 -51.78 -0.72
N HIS A 167 51.89 -50.70 -1.13
CA HIS A 167 52.57 -49.44 -1.44
C HIS A 167 53.13 -48.76 -0.18
N SER A 168 54.40 -48.35 -0.21
CA SER A 168 55.01 -47.62 0.90
C SER A 168 54.45 -46.20 1.00
N LEU A 169 54.17 -45.75 2.22
CA LEU A 169 53.75 -44.36 2.48
C LEU A 169 54.82 -43.34 2.04
N GLN A 170 56.09 -43.76 2.04
CA GLN A 170 57.24 -42.95 1.63
C GLN A 170 57.24 -42.70 0.11
N ASP A 171 56.91 -43.70 -0.71
CA ASP A 171 56.86 -43.57 -2.18
C ASP A 171 55.77 -42.59 -2.60
N LYS A 172 54.61 -42.64 -1.92
CA LYS A 172 53.51 -41.68 -2.11
C LYS A 172 53.92 -40.25 -1.74
N GLN A 173 54.70 -40.09 -0.66
CA GLN A 173 55.20 -38.78 -0.23
C GLN A 173 56.27 -38.24 -1.19
N MET A 174 57.17 -39.10 -1.68
CA MET A 174 58.20 -38.74 -2.65
C MET A 174 57.59 -38.24 -3.97
N LEU A 175 56.62 -38.98 -4.53
CA LEU A 175 55.91 -38.55 -5.74
C LEU A 175 55.17 -37.22 -5.53
N LYS A 176 54.51 -37.05 -4.39
CA LYS A 176 53.85 -35.77 -4.04
C LYS A 176 54.84 -34.62 -3.95
N ALA A 177 56.02 -34.84 -3.37
CA ALA A 177 57.07 -33.82 -3.28
C ALA A 177 57.60 -33.44 -4.66
N TYR A 178 57.84 -34.44 -5.52
CA TYR A 178 58.32 -34.23 -6.89
C TYR A 178 57.36 -33.39 -7.74
N PHE A 179 56.06 -33.68 -7.66
CA PHE A 179 55.02 -32.96 -8.40
C PHE A 179 54.44 -31.74 -7.65
N SER A 180 55.07 -31.29 -6.57
CA SER A 180 54.59 -30.14 -5.79
C SER A 180 54.47 -28.85 -6.63
N GLY A 181 55.34 -28.66 -7.62
CA GLY A 181 55.27 -27.54 -8.57
C GLY A 181 54.00 -27.52 -9.42
N VAL A 182 53.41 -28.67 -9.73
CA VAL A 182 52.17 -28.78 -10.54
C VAL A 182 50.98 -28.16 -9.82
N GLN A 183 50.87 -28.40 -8.51
CA GLN A 183 49.82 -27.80 -7.69
C GLN A 183 49.91 -26.26 -7.70
N GLN A 184 51.13 -25.72 -7.55
CA GLN A 184 51.36 -24.28 -7.59
C GLN A 184 50.99 -23.68 -8.96
N LEU A 185 51.30 -24.38 -10.06
CA LEU A 185 50.92 -23.93 -11.40
C LEU A 185 49.40 -23.89 -11.59
N SER A 186 48.68 -24.89 -11.08
CA SER A 186 47.22 -24.94 -11.08
C SER A 186 46.61 -23.76 -10.34
N GLU A 187 47.15 -23.42 -9.17
CA GLU A 187 46.74 -22.24 -8.40
C GLU A 187 47.07 -20.92 -9.11
N GLN A 188 48.25 -20.81 -9.75
CA GLN A 188 48.64 -19.62 -10.50
C GLN A 188 47.79 -19.42 -11.76
N LEU A 189 47.50 -20.49 -12.50
CA LEU A 189 46.59 -20.45 -13.63
C LEU A 189 45.20 -20.02 -13.18
N GLY A 190 44.69 -20.62 -12.10
CA GLY A 190 43.43 -20.21 -11.46
C GLY A 190 43.41 -18.72 -11.15
N LYS A 191 44.43 -18.19 -10.47
CA LYS A 191 44.54 -16.74 -10.15
C LYS A 191 44.44 -15.84 -11.38
N GLN A 192 45.09 -16.21 -12.49
CA GLN A 192 44.98 -15.45 -13.74
C GLN A 192 43.56 -15.52 -14.32
N LEU A 193 42.91 -16.68 -14.29
CA LEU A 193 41.52 -16.84 -14.74
C LEU A 193 40.56 -15.97 -13.90
N TRP A 194 40.72 -15.95 -12.58
CA TRP A 194 39.90 -15.14 -11.68
C TRP A 194 40.07 -13.64 -11.94
N LEU A 195 41.31 -13.18 -12.17
CA LEU A 195 41.57 -11.77 -12.49
C LEU A 195 40.91 -11.35 -13.82
N LEU A 196 40.93 -12.22 -14.83
CA LEU A 196 40.26 -11.98 -16.11
C LEU A 196 38.73 -11.94 -15.95
N LEU A 197 38.16 -12.91 -15.24
CA LEU A 197 36.71 -12.97 -15.00
C LEU A 197 36.21 -11.81 -14.13
N GLY A 198 36.96 -11.40 -13.11
CA GLY A 198 36.63 -10.23 -12.29
C GLY A 198 36.56 -8.93 -13.10
N ARG A 199 37.22 -8.87 -14.26
CA ARG A 199 37.17 -7.74 -15.20
C ARG A 199 36.35 -8.06 -16.46
N SER A 200 35.47 -9.06 -16.40
CA SER A 200 34.73 -9.60 -17.55
C SER A 200 34.00 -8.51 -18.34
N LEU A 201 33.22 -7.65 -17.70
CA LEU A 201 32.44 -6.61 -18.39
C LEU A 201 33.30 -5.60 -19.16
N ASN A 202 34.48 -5.27 -18.65
CA ASN A 202 35.43 -4.38 -19.32
C ASN A 202 36.19 -5.11 -20.44
N THR A 203 36.55 -6.36 -20.19
CA THR A 203 37.31 -7.21 -21.11
C THR A 203 36.47 -7.57 -22.33
N VAL A 204 35.21 -7.94 -22.14
CA VAL A 204 34.27 -8.30 -23.22
C VAL A 204 34.04 -7.14 -24.20
N ARG A 205 34.07 -5.89 -23.74
CA ARG A 205 33.95 -4.70 -24.60
C ARG A 205 35.14 -4.51 -25.55
N LYS A 206 36.34 -5.00 -25.17
CA LYS A 206 37.59 -4.80 -25.93
C LYS A 206 38.08 -6.07 -26.61
N GLU A 207 38.14 -7.17 -25.87
CA GLU A 207 38.77 -8.44 -26.22
C GLU A 207 37.94 -9.65 -25.73
N PRO A 208 36.75 -9.91 -26.31
CA PRO A 208 35.86 -11.00 -25.88
C PRO A 208 36.50 -12.39 -25.96
N GLN A 209 37.45 -12.60 -26.88
CA GLN A 209 38.20 -13.84 -27.04
C GLN A 209 38.96 -14.28 -25.79
N VAL A 210 39.35 -13.34 -24.91
CA VAL A 210 40.06 -13.63 -23.67
C VAL A 210 39.13 -14.33 -22.67
N ILE A 211 37.88 -13.87 -22.56
CA ILE A 211 36.86 -14.48 -21.71
C ILE A 211 36.45 -15.85 -22.26
N VAL A 212 36.25 -15.96 -23.58
CA VAL A 212 35.99 -17.26 -24.22
C VAL A 212 37.10 -18.25 -23.91
N THR A 213 38.37 -17.80 -23.94
CA THR A 213 39.51 -18.65 -23.60
C THR A 213 39.48 -19.11 -22.15
N ALA A 214 39.20 -18.21 -21.20
CA ALA A 214 39.08 -18.56 -19.79
C ALA A 214 37.94 -19.56 -19.53
N VAL A 215 36.75 -19.32 -20.10
CA VAL A 215 35.58 -20.20 -19.97
C VAL A 215 35.84 -21.57 -20.61
N ARG A 216 36.52 -21.62 -21.76
CA ARG A 216 36.93 -22.88 -22.39
C ARG A 216 37.85 -23.72 -21.50
N ILE A 217 38.77 -23.08 -20.78
CA ILE A 217 39.65 -23.77 -19.82
C ILE A 217 38.80 -24.33 -18.68
N ILE A 218 37.89 -23.53 -18.12
CA ILE A 218 37.00 -23.96 -17.03
C ILE A 218 36.12 -25.15 -17.46
N GLU A 219 35.52 -25.11 -18.65
CA GLU A 219 34.72 -26.23 -19.18
C GLU A 219 35.53 -27.51 -19.42
N ARG A 220 36.82 -27.40 -19.70
CA ARG A 220 37.71 -28.57 -19.78
C ARG A 220 37.98 -29.14 -18.39
N GLU A 221 38.20 -28.28 -17.41
CA GLU A 221 38.44 -28.69 -16.02
C GLU A 221 37.20 -29.33 -15.38
N GLU A 222 35.99 -28.81 -15.64
CA GLU A 222 34.74 -29.43 -15.17
C GLU A 222 34.51 -30.81 -15.79
N ARG A 223 34.87 -30.98 -17.07
CA ARG A 223 34.82 -32.31 -17.73
C ARG A 223 35.84 -33.28 -17.11
N ALA A 224 37.04 -32.80 -16.80
CA ALA A 224 38.07 -33.59 -16.13
C ALA A 224 37.63 -33.98 -14.70
N ASP A 225 36.99 -33.06 -13.97
CA ASP A 225 36.40 -33.33 -12.65
C ASP A 225 35.31 -34.41 -12.73
N ALA A 226 34.39 -34.30 -13.68
CA ALA A 226 33.32 -35.29 -13.88
C ALA A 226 33.89 -36.69 -14.20
N TYR A 227 34.89 -36.74 -15.08
CA TYR A 227 35.57 -37.99 -15.42
C TYR A 227 36.33 -38.59 -14.23
N ALA A 228 37.04 -37.77 -13.44
CA ALA A 228 37.74 -38.22 -12.24
C ALA A 228 36.78 -38.81 -11.19
N VAL A 229 35.64 -38.15 -10.96
CA VAL A 229 34.60 -38.64 -10.04
C VAL A 229 33.97 -39.95 -10.56
N GLN A 230 33.76 -40.08 -11.86
CA GLN A 230 33.28 -41.33 -12.46
C GLN A 230 34.29 -42.47 -12.29
N ARG A 231 35.58 -42.19 -12.54
CA ARG A 231 36.67 -43.16 -12.35
C ARG A 231 36.78 -43.59 -10.89
N GLN A 232 36.65 -42.66 -9.94
CA GLN A 232 36.66 -42.98 -8.51
C GLN A 232 35.60 -44.02 -8.12
N LYS A 233 34.40 -43.96 -8.70
CA LYS A 233 33.34 -44.95 -8.43
C LYS A 233 33.73 -46.36 -8.88
N GLN A 234 34.57 -46.47 -9.90
CA GLN A 234 35.02 -47.76 -10.46
C GLN A 234 36.30 -48.27 -9.78
N SER A 235 37.26 -47.39 -9.51
CA SER A 235 38.60 -47.78 -9.07
C SER A 235 38.92 -47.43 -7.61
N GLY A 236 38.07 -46.68 -6.91
CA GLY A 236 38.31 -46.18 -5.56
C GLY A 236 39.33 -45.04 -5.47
N PHE A 237 40.01 -44.71 -6.57
CA PHE A 237 41.05 -43.69 -6.62
C PHE A 237 40.51 -42.34 -7.09
N LEU A 238 40.85 -41.28 -6.36
CA LEU A 238 40.59 -39.89 -6.76
C LEU A 238 41.92 -39.14 -6.85
N PRO A 239 42.22 -38.50 -8.00
CA PRO A 239 43.40 -37.67 -8.14
C PRO A 239 43.47 -36.54 -7.10
N PRO A 240 44.68 -36.18 -6.63
CA PRO A 240 44.84 -35.09 -5.67
C PRO A 240 44.38 -33.75 -6.27
N GLY A 241 43.55 -33.01 -5.53
CA GLY A 241 43.04 -31.71 -5.94
C GLY A 241 41.79 -31.75 -6.83
N ARG A 242 41.24 -32.94 -7.13
CA ARG A 242 39.97 -33.11 -7.86
C ARG A 242 38.85 -33.49 -6.89
N PRO A 243 37.59 -33.07 -7.14
CA PRO A 243 37.17 -32.10 -8.14
C PRO A 243 37.59 -30.67 -7.76
N LYS A 244 38.05 -29.87 -8.74
CA LYS A 244 38.46 -28.48 -8.55
C LYS A 244 37.28 -27.50 -8.48
N LYS A 245 36.14 -27.81 -9.13
CA LYS A 245 34.91 -26.98 -9.15
C LYS A 245 35.13 -25.54 -9.63
N TRP A 246 35.92 -25.36 -10.68
CA TRP A 246 36.28 -24.04 -11.21
C TRP A 246 35.10 -23.25 -11.76
N LYS A 247 34.02 -23.90 -12.20
CA LYS A 247 32.77 -23.21 -12.61
C LYS A 247 32.11 -22.52 -11.41
N ALA A 248 32.03 -23.18 -10.26
CA ALA A 248 31.48 -22.57 -9.05
C ALA A 248 32.31 -21.35 -8.63
N ARG A 249 33.64 -21.50 -8.62
CA ARG A 249 34.55 -20.39 -8.30
C ARG A 249 34.48 -19.25 -9.32
N ALA A 250 34.31 -19.55 -10.60
CA ALA A 250 34.13 -18.54 -11.65
C ALA A 250 32.85 -17.71 -11.41
N LEU A 251 31.74 -18.35 -11.06
CA LEU A 251 30.49 -17.66 -10.76
C LEU A 251 30.60 -16.80 -9.49
N GLU A 252 31.32 -17.27 -8.47
CA GLU A 252 31.65 -16.46 -7.28
C GLU A 252 32.44 -15.21 -7.67
N VAL A 253 33.53 -15.35 -8.43
CA VAL A 253 34.36 -14.21 -8.87
C VAL A 253 33.56 -13.20 -9.69
N LEU A 254 32.67 -13.66 -10.56
CA LEU A 254 31.77 -12.78 -11.31
C LEU A 254 30.76 -12.07 -10.40
N SER A 255 30.33 -12.73 -9.32
CA SER A 255 29.45 -12.14 -8.31
C SER A 255 30.18 -11.10 -7.48
N ASP A 256 31.40 -11.40 -7.02
CA ASP A 256 32.25 -10.48 -6.24
C ASP A 256 32.53 -9.21 -7.05
N ALA A 257 32.78 -9.34 -8.36
CA ALA A 257 32.96 -8.21 -9.25
C ALA A 257 31.70 -7.32 -9.39
N VAL A 258 30.49 -7.88 -9.25
CA VAL A 258 29.25 -7.08 -9.24
C VAL A 258 29.13 -6.30 -7.92
N VAL A 259 29.45 -6.95 -6.79
CA VAL A 259 29.42 -6.32 -5.46
C VAL A 259 30.40 -5.15 -5.40
N GLU A 260 31.66 -5.36 -5.80
CA GLU A 260 32.69 -4.31 -5.83
C GLU A 260 32.28 -3.10 -6.68
N ARG A 261 31.52 -3.34 -7.75
CA ARG A 261 31.02 -2.26 -8.63
C ARG A 261 29.90 -1.45 -8.01
N ILE A 262 29.01 -2.08 -7.24
CA ILE A 262 27.92 -1.38 -6.55
C ILE A 262 28.47 -0.61 -5.34
N GLU A 263 29.32 -1.24 -4.52
CA GLU A 263 29.95 -0.61 -3.36
C GLU A 263 30.88 0.53 -3.79
N GLY A 264 31.68 0.33 -4.84
CA GLY A 264 32.57 1.35 -5.40
C GLY A 264 31.86 2.52 -6.09
N ASN A 265 30.54 2.49 -6.22
CA ASN A 265 29.73 3.54 -6.85
C ASN A 265 29.27 4.63 -5.86
N GLN A 266 29.53 4.46 -4.55
CA GLN A 266 29.21 5.47 -3.55
C GLN A 266 30.31 6.52 -3.47
N PHE A 267 30.10 7.66 -4.15
CA PHE A 267 31.08 8.75 -4.21
C PHE A 267 30.90 9.85 -3.15
N GLU A 268 29.72 9.93 -2.54
CA GLU A 268 29.33 11.00 -1.61
C GLU A 268 28.84 10.38 -0.30
N GLU A 269 29.24 10.95 0.84
CA GLU A 269 28.67 10.62 2.15
C GLU A 269 27.50 11.56 2.50
N ARG A 270 26.67 11.15 3.47
CA ARG A 270 25.54 11.96 3.96
C ARG A 270 25.97 13.36 4.41
N GLY A 271 27.18 13.51 4.96
CA GLY A 271 27.72 14.79 5.43
C GLY A 271 28.03 15.78 4.31
N ASP A 272 28.34 15.29 3.10
CA ASP A 272 28.79 16.13 1.99
C ASP A 272 27.62 16.75 1.23
N ASN A 273 26.50 16.02 1.10
CA ASN A 273 25.38 16.42 0.28
C ASN A 273 24.03 15.94 0.82
N LYS A 274 23.08 16.87 1.01
CA LYS A 274 21.70 16.54 1.45
C LYS A 274 20.93 15.65 0.46
N MET A 275 21.36 15.60 -0.80
CA MET A 275 20.78 14.78 -1.87
C MET A 275 21.64 13.58 -2.23
N TRP A 276 22.58 13.17 -1.35
CA TRP A 276 23.50 12.06 -1.60
C TRP A 276 22.77 10.79 -2.06
N LEU A 277 21.66 10.41 -1.40
CA LEU A 277 20.93 9.19 -1.71
C LEU A 277 20.28 9.22 -3.09
N VAL A 278 19.75 10.38 -3.50
CA VAL A 278 19.17 10.57 -4.83
C VAL A 278 20.24 10.34 -5.90
N ARG A 279 21.41 10.98 -5.73
CA ARG A 279 22.53 10.86 -6.67
C ARG A 279 23.09 9.44 -6.68
N HIS A 280 23.29 8.85 -5.50
CA HIS A 280 23.78 7.48 -5.35
C HIS A 280 22.90 6.47 -6.10
N LEU A 281 21.58 6.54 -5.89
CA LEU A 281 20.64 5.63 -6.55
C LEU A 281 20.52 5.89 -8.05
N GLU A 282 20.63 7.15 -8.50
CA GLU A 282 20.60 7.47 -9.92
C GLU A 282 21.85 7.00 -10.67
N VAL A 283 23.04 7.20 -10.09
CA VAL A 283 24.27 6.66 -10.67
C VAL A 283 24.24 5.13 -10.65
N THR A 284 23.76 4.52 -9.56
CA THR A 284 23.58 3.06 -9.46
C THR A 284 22.64 2.55 -10.57
N ARG A 285 21.51 3.22 -10.80
CA ARG A 285 20.57 2.91 -11.88
C ARG A 285 21.25 2.94 -13.25
N MET A 286 21.98 4.01 -13.58
CA MET A 286 22.70 4.13 -14.85
C MET A 286 23.76 3.04 -15.04
N LEU A 287 24.54 2.77 -13.98
CA LEU A 287 25.57 1.72 -13.98
C LEU A 287 24.97 0.35 -14.28
N ILE A 288 23.87 -0.01 -13.62
CA ILE A 288 23.19 -1.29 -13.83
C ILE A 288 22.68 -1.40 -15.26
N ILE A 289 22.06 -0.36 -15.82
CA ILE A 289 21.59 -0.37 -17.21
C ILE A 289 22.74 -0.64 -18.18
N GLU A 290 23.85 0.08 -18.00
CA GLU A 290 25.01 -0.08 -18.87
C GLU A 290 25.59 -1.50 -18.78
N ASP A 291 25.76 -2.01 -17.56
CA ASP A 291 26.36 -3.32 -17.32
C ASP A 291 25.46 -4.45 -17.79
N LEU A 292 24.16 -4.41 -17.50
CA LEU A 292 23.22 -5.44 -17.94
C LEU A 292 23.04 -5.44 -19.45
N ARG A 293 23.10 -4.27 -20.10
CA ARG A 293 23.14 -4.17 -21.57
C ARG A 293 24.37 -4.89 -22.12
N VAL A 294 25.54 -4.68 -21.53
CA VAL A 294 26.79 -5.35 -21.94
C VAL A 294 26.74 -6.85 -21.68
N VAL A 295 26.13 -7.26 -20.55
CA VAL A 295 25.91 -8.66 -20.23
C VAL A 295 25.08 -9.34 -21.31
N LYS A 296 23.94 -8.75 -21.69
CA LYS A 296 23.05 -9.29 -22.73
C LYS A 296 23.68 -9.32 -24.11
N THR A 297 24.34 -8.24 -24.50
CA THR A 297 24.77 -8.05 -25.90
C THR A 297 26.13 -8.64 -26.21
N LEU A 298 27.10 -8.50 -25.28
CA LEU A 298 28.50 -8.86 -25.53
C LEU A 298 28.98 -10.01 -24.65
N CYS A 299 28.50 -10.12 -23.41
CA CYS A 299 28.95 -11.16 -22.47
C CYS A 299 28.30 -12.51 -22.79
N ALA A 300 26.98 -12.54 -23.05
CA ALA A 300 26.25 -13.77 -23.31
C ALA A 300 26.86 -14.67 -24.41
N PRO A 301 27.32 -14.13 -25.57
CA PRO A 301 27.98 -14.95 -26.59
C PRO A 301 29.33 -15.56 -26.16
N CYS A 302 29.97 -15.05 -25.10
CA CYS A 302 31.25 -15.55 -24.61
C CYS A 302 31.11 -16.82 -23.75
N PHE A 303 29.89 -17.15 -23.30
CA PHE A 303 29.61 -18.27 -22.40
C PHE A 303 28.72 -19.31 -23.09
N PRO A 304 28.88 -20.60 -22.76
CA PRO A 304 27.94 -21.64 -23.19
C PRO A 304 26.52 -21.41 -22.64
N PRO A 305 25.46 -21.82 -23.37
CA PRO A 305 24.07 -21.61 -22.94
C PRO A 305 23.72 -22.21 -21.57
N HIS A 306 24.32 -23.34 -21.18
CA HIS A 306 24.08 -24.00 -19.89
C HIS A 306 24.68 -23.28 -18.68
N TRP A 307 25.40 -22.17 -18.88
CA TRP A 307 25.82 -21.29 -17.79
C TRP A 307 24.72 -20.34 -17.34
N ASP A 308 23.75 -20.08 -18.23
CA ASP A 308 22.68 -19.09 -18.01
C ASP A 308 23.20 -17.76 -17.45
N ILE A 309 24.30 -17.27 -18.05
CA ILE A 309 25.12 -16.22 -17.47
C ILE A 309 24.36 -14.91 -17.28
N VAL A 310 23.41 -14.63 -18.18
CA VAL A 310 22.57 -13.44 -18.15
C VAL A 310 21.70 -13.43 -16.88
N ASN A 311 21.02 -14.55 -16.59
CA ASN A 311 20.20 -14.67 -15.38
C ASN A 311 21.07 -14.69 -14.11
N GLN A 312 22.26 -15.29 -14.15
CA GLN A 312 23.22 -15.24 -13.04
C GLN A 312 23.57 -13.78 -12.69
N PHE A 313 23.90 -12.95 -13.68
CA PHE A 313 24.15 -11.53 -13.45
C PHE A 313 22.90 -10.82 -12.91
N PHE A 314 21.71 -11.07 -13.44
CA PHE A 314 20.48 -10.44 -12.92
C PHE A 314 20.22 -10.78 -11.46
N GLN A 315 20.33 -12.05 -11.08
CA GLN A 315 20.16 -12.48 -9.70
C GLN A 315 21.21 -11.82 -8.79
N LYS A 316 22.47 -11.73 -9.24
CA LYS A 316 23.53 -11.11 -8.44
C LYS A 316 23.41 -9.60 -8.29
N TYR A 317 23.06 -8.89 -9.35
CA TYR A 317 22.72 -7.46 -9.24
C TYR A 317 21.53 -7.26 -8.29
N HIS A 318 20.46 -8.04 -8.44
CA HIS A 318 19.29 -7.97 -7.57
C HIS A 318 19.64 -8.19 -6.09
N MET A 319 20.34 -9.28 -5.77
CA MET A 319 20.75 -9.59 -4.40
C MET A 319 21.71 -8.53 -3.81
N SER A 320 22.66 -8.05 -4.61
CA SER A 320 23.64 -7.06 -4.14
C SER A 320 23.01 -5.70 -3.89
N ILE A 321 22.07 -5.28 -4.74
CA ILE A 321 21.31 -4.04 -4.53
C ILE A 321 20.40 -4.19 -3.31
N SER A 322 19.70 -5.32 -3.18
CA SER A 322 18.86 -5.62 -2.03
C SER A 322 19.64 -5.46 -0.71
N LYS A 323 20.80 -6.13 -0.62
CA LYS A 323 21.71 -6.03 0.53
C LYS A 323 22.19 -4.60 0.77
N HIS A 324 22.60 -3.89 -0.27
CA HIS A 324 23.05 -2.50 -0.17
C HIS A 324 21.93 -1.58 0.36
N LEU A 325 20.70 -1.75 -0.12
CA LEU A 325 19.55 -0.99 0.36
C LEU A 325 19.23 -1.32 1.83
N GLU A 326 19.34 -2.59 2.23
CA GLU A 326 19.19 -2.99 3.64
C GLU A 326 20.25 -2.34 4.54
N GLU A 327 21.49 -2.24 4.09
CA GLU A 327 22.57 -1.55 4.81
C GLU A 327 22.27 -0.03 4.94
N VAL A 328 21.77 0.60 3.87
CA VAL A 328 21.33 2.02 3.91
C VAL A 328 20.16 2.21 4.88
N ILE A 329 19.20 1.29 4.91
CA ILE A 329 18.06 1.33 5.85
C ILE A 329 18.56 1.15 7.30
N ALA A 330 19.48 0.22 7.53
CA ALA A 330 20.04 -0.06 8.85
C ALA A 330 20.88 1.12 9.40
N ALA A 331 21.49 1.92 8.52
CA ALA A 331 22.17 3.17 8.88
C ALA A 331 21.20 4.29 9.33
N GLY A 332 19.89 4.08 9.16
CA GLY A 332 18.82 5.00 9.55
C GLY A 332 18.56 6.08 8.51
N LEU A 333 17.30 6.30 8.15
CA LEU A 333 16.87 7.27 7.13
C LEU A 333 16.35 8.56 7.76
N ILE A 334 16.54 9.68 7.08
CA ILE A 334 16.13 11.01 7.56
C ILE A 334 15.35 11.77 6.48
N GLY A 335 14.18 12.31 6.85
CA GLY A 335 13.44 13.28 6.03
C GLY A 335 13.16 12.81 4.61
N ASN A 336 13.77 13.47 3.62
CA ASN A 336 13.60 13.19 2.19
C ASN A 336 14.15 11.81 1.77
N GLU A 337 15.07 11.22 2.53
CA GLU A 337 15.66 9.92 2.21
C GLU A 337 14.61 8.79 2.19
N PHE A 338 13.58 8.86 3.05
CA PHE A 338 12.45 7.93 3.00
C PHE A 338 11.72 7.98 1.66
N VAL A 339 11.43 9.19 1.18
CA VAL A 339 10.74 9.43 -0.10
C VAL A 339 11.57 8.90 -1.25
N THR A 340 12.86 9.23 -1.27
CA THR A 340 13.79 8.77 -2.29
C THR A 340 13.89 7.26 -2.33
N LEU A 341 14.11 6.60 -1.19
CA LEU A 341 14.27 5.15 -1.12
C LEU A 341 12.97 4.43 -1.50
N LEU A 342 11.83 4.83 -0.93
CA LEU A 342 10.54 4.18 -1.19
C LEU A 342 10.09 4.37 -2.64
N SER A 343 10.25 5.56 -3.21
CA SER A 343 9.95 5.80 -4.63
C SER A 343 10.86 4.94 -5.52
N TRP A 344 12.15 4.86 -5.20
CA TRP A 344 13.07 4.06 -5.99
C TRP A 344 12.73 2.56 -5.94
N VAL A 345 12.44 2.03 -4.75
CA VAL A 345 12.11 0.61 -4.54
C VAL A 345 10.77 0.23 -5.18
N LEU A 346 9.74 1.06 -5.01
CA LEU A 346 8.37 0.73 -5.42
C LEU A 346 8.08 1.11 -6.89
N GLN A 347 8.82 2.06 -7.46
CA GLN A 347 8.54 2.59 -8.79
C GLN A 347 9.73 2.47 -9.73
N THR A 348 10.88 3.09 -9.44
CA THR A 348 12.02 3.15 -10.37
C THR A 348 12.60 1.76 -10.64
N TYR A 349 12.83 0.96 -9.61
CA TYR A 349 13.44 -0.37 -9.73
C TYR A 349 12.60 -1.34 -10.56
N PRO A 350 11.32 -1.63 -10.22
CA PRO A 350 10.47 -2.52 -11.02
C PRO A 350 9.94 -1.85 -12.31
N GLY A 351 10.09 -0.54 -12.44
CA GLY A 351 9.49 0.26 -13.50
C GLY A 351 10.29 0.33 -14.81
N PRO A 352 9.83 1.17 -15.76
CA PRO A 352 10.45 1.34 -17.07
C PRO A 352 11.83 2.02 -17.01
N GLU A 353 12.16 2.64 -15.88
CA GLU A 353 13.44 3.32 -15.67
C GLU A 353 14.60 2.37 -15.38
N LEU A 354 14.32 1.12 -14.97
CA LEU A 354 15.35 0.11 -14.71
C LEU A 354 14.97 -1.28 -15.23
N LEU A 355 14.24 -2.12 -14.48
CA LEU A 355 14.03 -3.52 -14.89
C LEU A 355 13.25 -3.66 -16.21
N ARG A 356 12.27 -2.80 -16.45
CA ARG A 356 11.48 -2.76 -17.69
C ARG A 356 12.06 -1.81 -18.75
N HIS A 357 13.27 -1.30 -18.55
CA HIS A 357 13.97 -0.49 -19.54
C HIS A 357 14.18 -1.28 -20.83
N VAL A 358 14.15 -0.62 -22.00
CA VAL A 358 14.21 -1.30 -23.32
C VAL A 358 15.45 -2.21 -23.47
N ASP A 359 16.59 -1.77 -22.95
CA ASP A 359 17.85 -2.53 -23.00
C ASP A 359 17.88 -3.72 -22.01
N ILE A 360 17.06 -3.71 -20.95
CA ILE A 360 17.01 -4.75 -19.91
C ILE A 360 15.80 -5.66 -20.09
N ASN A 361 14.58 -5.14 -20.19
CA ASN A 361 13.33 -5.87 -20.47
C ASN A 361 13.18 -7.18 -19.66
N ILE A 362 13.20 -7.06 -18.32
CA ILE A 362 12.96 -8.17 -17.39
C ILE A 362 11.62 -7.94 -16.69
N GLU A 363 10.82 -9.01 -16.57
CA GLU A 363 9.62 -8.98 -15.74
C GLU A 363 10.02 -9.01 -14.26
N PRO A 364 9.68 -7.99 -13.44
CA PRO A 364 10.11 -7.91 -12.04
C PRO A 364 9.73 -9.12 -11.19
N SER A 365 8.60 -9.77 -11.48
CA SER A 365 8.13 -10.96 -10.77
C SER A 365 9.08 -12.17 -10.87
N SER A 366 9.97 -12.19 -11.87
CA SER A 366 10.95 -13.27 -12.04
C SER A 366 12.09 -13.25 -11.01
N LEU A 367 12.41 -12.07 -10.46
CA LEU A 367 13.48 -11.88 -9.48
C LEU A 367 12.95 -11.83 -8.03
N GLY A 368 11.65 -11.57 -7.86
CA GLY A 368 11.05 -11.30 -6.56
C GLY A 368 11.19 -9.83 -6.15
N PRO A 369 10.63 -9.45 -4.98
CA PRO A 369 10.70 -8.09 -4.49
C PRO A 369 12.12 -7.75 -4.01
N ILE A 370 12.60 -6.54 -4.32
CA ILE A 370 13.96 -6.08 -3.96
C ILE A 370 14.15 -5.92 -2.45
N LEU A 371 13.07 -5.65 -1.73
CA LEU A 371 13.01 -5.63 -0.27
C LEU A 371 11.83 -6.51 0.17
N SER A 372 11.95 -7.14 1.34
CA SER A 372 10.84 -7.92 1.89
C SER A 372 9.63 -7.03 2.23
N ASP A 373 8.41 -7.59 2.17
CA ASP A 373 7.19 -6.86 2.54
C ASP A 373 7.23 -6.35 3.99
N ASP A 374 7.86 -7.10 4.91
CA ASP A 374 8.09 -6.68 6.30
C ASP A 374 9.03 -5.46 6.39
N THR A 375 10.08 -5.44 5.58
CA THR A 375 10.99 -4.28 5.49
C THR A 375 10.24 -3.05 4.96
N ILE A 376 9.41 -3.22 3.91
CA ILE A 376 8.61 -2.13 3.34
C ILE A 376 7.61 -1.60 4.37
N GLU A 377 6.93 -2.49 5.10
CA GLU A 377 5.99 -2.11 6.15
C GLU A 377 6.67 -1.33 7.28
N LYS A 378 7.86 -1.76 7.72
CA LYS A 378 8.69 -1.03 8.69
C LYS A 378 9.09 0.36 8.17
N LEU A 379 9.43 0.48 6.89
CA LEU A 379 9.76 1.76 6.27
C LEU A 379 8.55 2.70 6.21
N PHE A 380 7.37 2.18 5.86
CA PHE A 380 6.14 2.96 5.92
C PHE A 380 5.85 3.45 7.33
N GLN A 381 5.98 2.58 8.34
CA GLN A 381 5.78 2.97 9.73
C GLN A 381 6.79 4.04 10.19
N ALA A 382 8.07 3.88 9.84
CA ALA A 382 9.11 4.85 10.18
C ALA A 382 8.88 6.21 9.49
N TYR A 383 8.48 6.22 8.22
CA TYR A 383 8.13 7.44 7.49
C TYR A 383 6.93 8.16 8.12
N ILE A 384 5.85 7.42 8.43
CA ILE A 384 4.65 7.97 9.08
C ILE A 384 4.99 8.49 10.49
N SER A 385 5.84 7.79 11.25
CA SER A 385 6.31 8.25 12.56
C SER A 385 7.11 9.54 12.47
N ASN A 386 8.01 9.67 11.48
CA ASN A 386 8.77 10.88 11.24
C ASN A 386 7.86 12.04 10.82
N MET A 387 6.87 11.78 9.96
CA MET A 387 5.85 12.75 9.57
C MET A 387 5.02 13.22 10.77
N ALA A 388 4.60 12.31 11.66
CA ALA A 388 3.85 12.63 12.87
C ALA A 388 4.65 13.54 13.83
N SER A 389 5.94 13.26 14.02
CA SER A 389 6.82 14.13 14.81
C SER A 389 6.91 15.54 14.23
N ASN A 390 7.06 15.64 12.90
CA ASN A 390 7.11 16.93 12.22
C ASN A 390 5.79 17.69 12.32
N TYR A 391 4.65 17.00 12.24
CA TYR A 391 3.33 17.60 12.45
C TYR A 391 3.18 18.16 13.86
N ASN A 392 3.50 17.38 14.90
CA ASN A 392 3.40 17.82 16.29
C ASN A 392 4.19 19.13 16.54
N ASP A 393 5.47 19.15 16.16
CA ASP A 393 6.34 20.31 16.35
C ASP A 393 5.83 21.56 15.61
N TRP A 394 5.30 21.35 14.41
CA TRP A 394 4.85 22.44 13.56
C TRP A 394 3.47 22.96 14.00
N MET A 395 2.53 22.07 14.33
CA MET A 395 1.20 22.41 14.86
C MET A 395 1.29 23.15 16.18
N GLN A 396 2.22 22.77 17.07
CA GLN A 396 2.51 23.51 18.30
C GLN A 396 2.97 24.94 17.99
N LYS A 397 3.92 25.11 17.05
CA LYS A 397 4.40 26.44 16.67
C LYS A 397 3.29 27.29 16.04
N THR A 398 2.41 26.69 15.25
CA THR A 398 1.28 27.37 14.61
C THR A 398 0.27 27.85 15.66
N VAL A 399 -0.16 27.02 16.61
CA VAL A 399 -1.09 27.46 17.66
C VAL A 399 -0.46 28.49 18.60
N ASP A 400 0.83 28.36 18.90
CA ASP A 400 1.55 29.34 19.73
C ASP A 400 1.65 30.71 19.02
N ALA A 401 1.82 30.72 17.71
CA ALA A 401 1.84 31.94 16.91
C ALA A 401 0.46 32.59 16.87
N GLU A 402 -0.57 31.79 16.59
CA GLU A 402 -1.96 32.21 16.57
C GLU A 402 -2.40 32.80 17.92
N ALA A 403 -2.08 32.15 19.04
CA ALA A 403 -2.40 32.62 20.39
C ALA A 403 -1.66 33.90 20.80
N ARG A 404 -0.49 34.17 20.21
CA ARG A 404 0.20 35.47 20.36
C ARG A 404 -0.49 36.55 19.53
N ASP A 405 -0.97 36.19 18.35
CA ASP A 405 -1.56 37.13 17.41
C ASP A 405 -2.89 37.67 17.92
N TRP A 406 -3.70 36.86 18.61
CA TRP A 406 -4.94 37.33 19.28
C TRP A 406 -4.74 38.43 20.32
N ARG A 407 -3.52 38.61 20.83
CA ARG A 407 -3.18 39.61 21.85
C ARG A 407 -2.60 40.88 21.24
N ARG A 408 -2.45 40.95 19.92
CA ARG A 408 -1.91 42.14 19.26
C ARG A 408 -2.94 43.27 19.32
N PRO A 409 -2.51 44.53 19.43
CA PRO A 409 -3.39 45.68 19.38
C PRO A 409 -3.77 46.02 17.92
N VAL A 410 -4.20 45.01 17.16
CA VAL A 410 -4.63 45.14 15.76
C VAL A 410 -5.87 44.26 15.57
N VAL A 411 -6.81 44.71 14.74
CA VAL A 411 -7.96 43.88 14.36
C VAL A 411 -7.51 42.70 13.48
N PRO A 412 -8.22 41.55 13.50
CA PRO A 412 -7.96 40.46 12.57
C PRO A 412 -8.15 40.93 11.12
N GLU A 413 -7.53 40.20 10.19
CA GLU A 413 -7.73 40.44 8.77
C GLU A 413 -9.15 40.01 8.35
N SER A 414 -9.71 40.72 7.37
CA SER A 414 -11.01 40.41 6.78
C SER A 414 -10.83 39.81 5.39
N ASP A 415 -11.68 38.84 5.04
CA ASP A 415 -11.77 38.34 3.68
C ASP A 415 -12.37 39.39 2.72
N GLY A 416 -12.46 39.06 1.43
CA GLY A 416 -13.00 39.96 0.41
C GLY A 416 -14.47 40.37 0.64
N ASP A 417 -15.20 39.64 1.48
CA ASP A 417 -16.59 39.89 1.86
C ASP A 417 -16.70 40.57 3.25
N GLY A 418 -15.57 40.86 3.90
CA GLY A 418 -15.51 41.55 5.18
C GLY A 418 -15.53 40.64 6.42
N HIS A 419 -15.47 39.31 6.29
CA HIS A 419 -15.50 38.41 7.45
C HIS A 419 -14.10 38.23 8.05
N TYR A 420 -14.00 38.30 9.38
CA TYR A 420 -12.70 38.13 10.05
C TYR A 420 -12.20 36.68 9.96
N HIS A 421 -10.90 36.52 9.70
CA HIS A 421 -10.24 35.22 9.70
C HIS A 421 -8.77 35.35 10.15
N THR A 422 -8.13 34.21 10.39
CA THR A 422 -6.67 34.12 10.50
C THR A 422 -6.15 32.99 9.62
N GLU A 423 -4.84 32.96 9.37
CA GLU A 423 -4.25 32.02 8.40
C GLU A 423 -4.00 30.62 8.96
N SER A 424 -4.07 30.40 10.28
CA SER A 424 -3.64 29.14 10.89
C SER A 424 -4.35 27.91 10.34
N ILE A 425 -5.66 27.96 10.10
CA ILE A 425 -6.42 26.85 9.53
C ILE A 425 -5.98 26.56 8.09
N VAL A 426 -5.75 27.57 7.27
CA VAL A 426 -5.28 27.39 5.90
C VAL A 426 -3.89 26.75 5.90
N ILE A 427 -3.01 27.27 6.77
CA ILE A 427 -1.65 26.80 6.97
C ILE A 427 -1.63 25.30 7.32
N ILE A 428 -2.38 24.84 8.34
CA ILE A 428 -2.40 23.41 8.73
C ILE A 428 -2.89 22.48 7.62
N PHE A 429 -3.92 22.88 6.87
CA PHE A 429 -4.46 22.07 5.77
C PHE A 429 -3.49 22.02 4.58
N GLN A 430 -2.84 23.14 4.25
CA GLN A 430 -1.83 23.17 3.18
C GLN A 430 -0.64 22.27 3.49
N MET A 431 -0.16 22.25 4.75
CA MET A 431 0.94 21.38 5.16
C MET A 431 0.58 19.90 4.98
N VAL A 432 -0.63 19.50 5.39
CA VAL A 432 -1.12 18.14 5.17
C VAL A 432 -1.18 17.84 3.67
N GLU A 433 -1.77 18.72 2.85
CA GLU A 433 -1.89 18.49 1.41
C GLU A 433 -0.52 18.35 0.70
N GLN A 434 0.49 19.12 1.10
CA GLN A 434 1.85 18.99 0.57
C GLN A 434 2.43 17.59 0.84
N ASN A 435 2.31 17.09 2.07
CA ASN A 435 2.76 15.75 2.44
C ASN A 435 1.96 14.63 1.76
N LEU A 436 0.66 14.85 1.53
CA LEU A 436 -0.18 13.93 0.75
C LEU A 436 0.26 13.86 -0.70
N SER A 437 0.60 15.00 -1.29
CA SER A 437 1.11 15.09 -2.66
C SER A 437 2.39 14.27 -2.84
N VAL A 438 3.34 14.40 -1.90
CA VAL A 438 4.58 13.59 -1.89
C VAL A 438 4.28 12.11 -1.67
N SER A 439 3.39 11.77 -0.75
CA SER A 439 3.06 10.35 -0.48
C SER A 439 2.37 9.70 -1.69
N ARG A 440 1.59 10.47 -2.45
CA ARG A 440 0.93 10.05 -3.70
C ARG A 440 1.93 9.69 -4.80
N THR A 441 3.08 10.36 -4.86
CA THR A 441 4.13 10.00 -5.83
C THR A 441 4.89 8.74 -5.45
N ILE A 442 4.64 8.12 -4.29
CA ILE A 442 5.31 6.90 -3.84
C ILE A 442 4.39 5.69 -4.00
N SER A 443 3.24 5.67 -3.30
CA SER A 443 2.25 4.60 -3.42
C SER A 443 0.88 5.02 -2.89
N ASP A 444 -0.17 4.41 -3.43
CA ASP A 444 -1.55 4.64 -2.97
C ASP A 444 -1.78 4.19 -1.52
N GLY A 445 -1.11 3.11 -1.10
CA GLY A 445 -1.15 2.59 0.26
C GLY A 445 -0.55 3.57 1.27
N LEU A 446 0.62 4.13 0.95
CA LEU A 446 1.28 5.13 1.80
C LEU A 446 0.48 6.44 1.86
N MET A 447 -0.07 6.88 0.73
CA MET A 447 -0.93 8.07 0.68
C MET A 447 -2.14 7.94 1.59
N THR A 448 -2.80 6.77 1.60
CA THR A 448 -3.95 6.51 2.49
C THR A 448 -3.56 6.62 3.97
N ARG A 449 -2.41 6.08 4.36
CA ARG A 449 -1.90 6.19 5.74
C ARG A 449 -1.54 7.63 6.11
N ALA A 450 -0.92 8.37 5.19
CA ALA A 450 -0.60 9.77 5.38
C ALA A 450 -1.87 10.64 5.52
N LEU A 451 -2.95 10.30 4.81
CA LEU A 451 -4.25 10.96 4.94
C LEU A 451 -4.86 10.73 6.31
N ILE A 452 -4.87 9.48 6.79
CA ILE A 452 -5.37 9.16 8.13
C ILE A 452 -4.59 9.95 9.19
N LEU A 453 -3.26 9.92 9.12
CA LEU A 453 -2.41 10.69 10.03
C LEU A 453 -2.71 12.20 9.93
N GLY A 454 -2.80 12.75 8.72
CA GLY A 454 -3.09 14.18 8.51
C GLY A 454 -4.40 14.61 9.16
N LEU A 455 -5.46 13.81 9.02
CA LEU A 455 -6.76 14.08 9.65
C LEU A 455 -6.69 13.98 11.18
N GLU A 456 -5.99 12.98 11.72
CA GLU A 456 -5.75 12.86 13.16
C GLU A 456 -5.02 14.08 13.71
N GLN A 457 -4.01 14.55 13.00
CA GLN A 457 -3.21 15.71 13.39
C GLN A 457 -4.02 17.01 13.31
N ILE A 458 -4.83 17.23 12.28
CA ILE A 458 -5.73 18.41 12.22
C ILE A 458 -6.77 18.37 13.35
N THR A 459 -7.24 17.18 13.73
CA THR A 459 -8.14 17.01 14.87
C THR A 459 -7.43 17.35 16.19
N GLN A 460 -6.19 16.87 16.36
CA GLN A 460 -5.35 17.18 17.51
C GLN A 460 -5.02 18.68 17.61
N TYR A 461 -4.77 19.34 16.48
CA TYR A 461 -4.64 20.79 16.44
C TYR A 461 -5.89 21.49 16.97
N GLY A 462 -7.10 20.98 16.65
CA GLY A 462 -8.35 21.49 17.19
C GLY A 462 -8.43 21.45 18.72
N GLU A 463 -7.89 20.39 19.35
CA GLU A 463 -7.78 20.29 20.81
C GLU A 463 -6.79 21.32 21.38
N MET A 464 -5.63 21.47 20.77
CA MET A 464 -4.63 22.49 21.16
C MET A 464 -5.18 23.91 20.98
N TYR A 465 -5.95 24.12 19.92
CA TYR A 465 -6.63 25.37 19.61
C TYR A 465 -7.68 25.68 20.69
N ARG A 466 -8.47 24.69 21.13
CA ARG A 466 -9.41 24.82 22.25
C ARG A 466 -8.71 25.25 23.54
N GLU A 467 -7.59 24.62 23.89
CA GLU A 467 -6.80 25.01 25.07
C GLU A 467 -6.32 26.46 24.99
N ALA A 468 -5.81 26.87 23.82
CA ALA A 468 -5.39 28.25 23.58
C ALA A 468 -6.54 29.25 23.71
N ILE A 469 -7.73 28.92 23.17
CA ILE A 469 -8.95 29.75 23.28
C ILE A 469 -9.37 29.90 24.74
N ASN A 470 -9.33 28.82 25.53
CA ASN A 470 -9.65 28.88 26.95
C ASN A 470 -8.66 29.77 27.73
N LEU A 471 -7.37 29.70 27.42
CA LEU A 471 -6.37 30.61 28.01
C LEU A 471 -6.56 32.07 27.57
N PHE A 472 -7.04 32.28 26.35
CA PHE A 472 -7.39 33.62 25.84
C PHE A 472 -8.61 34.19 26.56
N LYS A 473 -9.70 33.40 26.65
CA LYS A 473 -10.91 33.70 27.41
C LYS A 473 -10.58 34.09 28.85
N ASN A 474 -9.89 33.20 29.58
CA ASN A 474 -9.67 33.39 31.02
C ASN A 474 -8.94 34.70 31.32
N LYS A 475 -7.93 35.04 30.53
CA LYS A 475 -7.20 36.31 30.71
C LYS A 475 -8.04 37.55 30.41
N HIS A 476 -8.92 37.49 29.41
CA HIS A 476 -9.82 38.61 29.12
C HIS A 476 -10.84 38.83 30.24
N PHE A 477 -11.44 37.76 30.78
CA PHE A 477 -12.41 37.88 31.87
C PHE A 477 -11.78 38.16 33.24
N GLU A 478 -10.47 37.90 33.42
CA GLU A 478 -9.70 38.40 34.57
C GLU A 478 -9.51 39.93 34.49
N ASP A 479 -9.13 40.44 33.32
CA ASP A 479 -8.90 41.86 33.07
C ASP A 479 -9.15 42.21 31.59
N ARG A 480 -10.32 42.82 31.33
CA ARG A 480 -10.77 43.17 29.97
C ARG A 480 -9.85 44.17 29.28
N SER A 481 -9.03 44.92 30.02
CA SER A 481 -8.11 45.91 29.45
C SER A 481 -6.90 45.29 28.75
N GLN A 482 -6.59 44.01 29.03
CA GLN A 482 -5.40 43.33 28.48
C GLN A 482 -5.56 42.90 27.02
N VAL A 483 -6.79 42.76 26.54
CA VAL A 483 -7.09 42.26 25.20
C VAL A 483 -8.10 43.19 24.53
N PRO A 484 -7.63 44.24 23.82
CA PRO A 484 -8.50 45.28 23.28
C PRO A 484 -9.44 44.81 22.16
N TYR A 485 -9.06 43.76 21.41
CA TYR A 485 -9.81 43.25 20.26
C TYR A 485 -10.38 41.85 20.51
N PHE A 486 -10.76 41.55 21.76
CA PHE A 486 -11.25 40.22 22.15
C PHE A 486 -12.43 39.75 21.28
N THR A 487 -13.50 40.55 21.16
CA THR A 487 -14.68 40.26 20.35
C THR A 487 -14.32 39.94 18.89
N HIS A 488 -13.41 40.72 18.30
CA HIS A 488 -13.00 40.59 16.90
C HIS A 488 -12.26 39.26 16.67
N TYR A 489 -11.32 38.91 17.55
CA TYR A 489 -10.61 37.64 17.46
C TYR A 489 -11.51 36.44 17.78
N MET A 490 -12.48 36.57 18.68
CA MET A 490 -13.48 35.52 18.91
C MET A 490 -14.35 35.27 17.66
N ILE A 491 -14.73 36.32 16.92
CA ILE A 491 -15.39 36.19 15.61
C ILE A 491 -14.50 35.44 14.62
N ALA A 492 -13.22 35.82 14.51
CA ALA A 492 -12.26 35.13 13.65
C ALA A 492 -12.12 33.65 14.01
N ILE A 493 -12.05 33.31 15.31
CA ILE A 493 -11.99 31.94 15.81
C ILE A 493 -13.21 31.12 15.37
N ILE A 494 -14.43 31.67 15.49
CA ILE A 494 -15.67 31.01 15.09
C ILE A 494 -15.69 30.78 13.56
N ASN A 495 -15.26 31.77 12.78
CA ASN A 495 -15.13 31.67 11.32
C ASN A 495 -14.09 30.63 10.90
N ASN A 496 -12.94 30.59 11.57
CA ASN A 496 -11.88 29.62 11.36
C ASN A 496 -12.36 28.18 11.60
N CYS A 497 -13.16 27.93 12.64
CA CYS A 497 -13.72 26.60 12.90
C CYS A 497 -14.65 26.16 11.77
N LEU A 498 -15.49 27.07 11.25
CA LEU A 498 -16.32 26.79 10.08
C LEU A 498 -15.46 26.51 8.84
N HIS A 499 -14.40 27.29 8.63
CA HIS A 499 -13.49 27.10 7.52
C HIS A 499 -12.75 25.76 7.58
N ALA A 500 -12.35 25.31 8.76
CA ALA A 500 -11.74 23.99 8.94
C ALA A 500 -12.67 22.85 8.49
N MET A 501 -13.98 22.97 8.77
CA MET A 501 -14.98 22.00 8.30
C MET A 501 -15.20 22.08 6.79
N GLU A 502 -15.18 23.28 6.20
CA GLU A 502 -15.26 23.48 4.74
C GLU A 502 -14.06 22.82 4.04
N LEU A 503 -12.84 23.10 4.49
CA LEU A 503 -11.61 22.51 3.93
C LEU A 503 -11.56 20.98 4.12
N ALA A 504 -12.05 20.46 5.26
CA ALA A 504 -12.17 19.02 5.46
C ALA A 504 -13.14 18.38 4.47
N GLN A 505 -14.27 19.04 4.17
CA GLN A 505 -15.22 18.56 3.18
C GLN A 505 -14.64 18.62 1.75
N GLU A 506 -13.90 19.67 1.39
CA GLU A 506 -13.17 19.77 0.12
C GLU A 506 -12.10 18.67 -0.02
N MET A 507 -11.36 18.39 1.05
CA MET A 507 -10.37 17.31 1.09
C MET A 507 -11.06 15.93 0.94
N LYS A 508 -12.24 15.76 1.55
CA LYS A 508 -13.06 14.54 1.43
C LYS A 508 -13.57 14.34 0.01
N THR A 509 -14.08 15.38 -0.65
CA THR A 509 -14.57 15.27 -2.04
C THR A 509 -13.43 14.96 -3.02
N ARG A 510 -12.27 15.61 -2.86
CA ARG A 510 -11.07 15.33 -3.68
C ARG A 510 -10.56 13.89 -3.55
N ASN A 511 -10.70 13.29 -2.37
CA ASN A 511 -10.24 11.92 -2.09
C ASN A 511 -11.36 10.87 -2.09
N GLY A 512 -12.61 11.23 -2.43
CA GLY A 512 -13.81 10.42 -2.23
C GLY A 512 -13.84 9.12 -3.06
N SER A 513 -13.41 9.15 -4.32
CA SER A 513 -13.39 7.96 -5.20
C SER A 513 -12.49 6.83 -4.69
N ARG A 514 -11.55 7.12 -3.79
CA ARG A 514 -10.61 6.17 -3.20
C ARG A 514 -11.07 5.65 -1.83
N CYS A 515 -11.91 6.41 -1.11
CA CYS A 515 -12.54 5.98 0.13
C CYS A 515 -13.54 4.82 -0.10
N ASP A 516 -14.17 4.78 -1.28
CA ASP A 516 -15.19 3.79 -1.61
C ASP A 516 -14.62 2.43 -2.09
N GLN A 517 -13.44 2.43 -2.74
CA GLN A 517 -12.85 1.21 -3.32
C GLN A 517 -12.11 0.32 -2.30
N SER A 518 -11.79 0.86 -1.12
CA SER A 518 -10.93 0.20 -0.12
C SER A 518 -11.66 -0.20 1.17
N GLY A 519 -12.98 -0.02 1.25
CA GLY A 519 -13.77 -0.40 2.43
C GLY A 519 -13.32 0.29 3.73
N SER A 520 -12.78 1.51 3.66
CA SER A 520 -12.12 2.12 4.82
C SER A 520 -13.07 3.02 5.62
N SER A 521 -13.98 2.40 6.39
CA SER A 521 -14.75 3.08 7.46
C SER A 521 -13.84 3.95 8.34
N ALA A 522 -12.56 3.57 8.51
CA ALA A 522 -11.57 4.33 9.26
C ALA A 522 -11.38 5.77 8.74
N VAL A 523 -11.23 5.99 7.43
CA VAL A 523 -10.99 7.34 6.87
C VAL A 523 -12.23 8.22 7.04
N LEU A 524 -13.42 7.68 6.78
CA LEU A 524 -14.67 8.39 6.96
C LEU A 524 -14.89 8.78 8.43
N ASN A 525 -14.60 7.87 9.36
CA ASN A 525 -14.66 8.16 10.80
C ASN A 525 -13.69 9.27 11.19
N LYS A 526 -12.51 9.38 10.57
CA LYS A 526 -11.57 10.49 10.84
C LYS A 526 -12.10 11.84 10.37
N PHE A 527 -12.72 11.90 9.19
CA PHE A 527 -13.40 13.12 8.73
C PHE A 527 -14.55 13.52 9.65
N GLU A 528 -15.33 12.55 10.12
CA GLU A 528 -16.45 12.78 11.03
C GLU A 528 -15.98 13.29 12.39
N ASN A 529 -14.93 12.68 12.95
CA ASN A 529 -14.30 13.14 14.19
C ASN A 529 -13.78 14.57 14.07
N LEU A 530 -13.09 14.92 12.97
CA LEU A 530 -12.63 16.27 12.71
C LEU A 530 -13.81 17.25 12.68
N ALA A 531 -14.86 16.92 11.91
CA ALA A 531 -16.05 17.76 11.82
C ALA A 531 -16.70 17.97 13.20
N VAL A 532 -16.84 16.93 14.01
CA VAL A 532 -17.39 17.02 15.38
C VAL A 532 -16.50 17.89 16.28
N THR A 533 -15.18 17.74 16.23
CA THR A 533 -14.25 18.54 17.04
C THR A 533 -14.38 20.04 16.74
N TYR A 534 -14.36 20.42 15.46
CA TYR A 534 -14.46 21.84 15.07
C TYR A 534 -15.89 22.39 15.18
N ASP A 535 -16.93 21.58 15.01
CA ASP A 535 -18.31 22.01 15.29
C ASP A 535 -18.51 22.30 16.78
N GLY A 536 -18.04 21.40 17.65
CA GLY A 536 -18.04 21.59 19.10
C GLY A 536 -17.27 22.85 19.51
N LEU A 537 -16.06 23.04 18.97
CA LEU A 537 -15.25 24.21 19.25
C LEU A 537 -15.88 25.52 18.75
N ARG A 538 -16.50 25.51 17.56
CA ARG A 538 -17.26 26.63 17.03
C ARG A 538 -18.38 27.03 18.00
N ASN A 539 -19.13 26.04 18.49
CA ASN A 539 -20.26 26.27 19.40
C ASN A 539 -19.79 26.79 20.76
N GLU A 540 -18.69 26.25 21.29
CA GLU A 540 -18.03 26.75 22.51
C GLU A 540 -17.57 28.20 22.35
N ALA A 541 -16.86 28.52 21.26
CA ALA A 541 -16.38 29.87 20.97
C ALA A 541 -17.52 30.88 20.78
N ALA A 542 -18.62 30.48 20.13
CA ALA A 542 -19.84 31.28 20.03
C ALA A 542 -20.47 31.56 21.39
N GLY A 543 -20.47 30.57 22.29
CA GLY A 543 -20.89 30.76 23.69
C GLY A 543 -20.01 31.78 24.42
N ILE A 544 -18.69 31.70 24.25
CA ILE A 544 -17.74 32.66 24.86
C ILE A 544 -17.95 34.08 24.33
N LEU A 545 -18.20 34.24 23.03
CA LEU A 545 -18.50 35.52 22.41
C LEU A 545 -19.76 36.14 23.03
N LEU A 546 -20.82 35.34 23.22
CA LEU A 546 -22.04 35.80 23.88
C LEU A 546 -21.83 36.06 25.38
N ASP A 547 -21.04 35.27 26.09
CA ASP A 547 -20.73 35.49 27.51
C ASP A 547 -20.22 36.91 27.76
N GLU A 548 -19.42 37.47 26.84
CA GLU A 548 -18.93 38.86 26.92
C GLU A 548 -20.10 39.86 26.90
N ALA A 549 -20.96 39.79 25.88
CA ALA A 549 -22.11 40.68 25.75
C ALA A 549 -23.11 40.52 26.91
N PHE A 550 -23.39 39.29 27.34
CA PHE A 550 -24.34 39.04 28.43
C PHE A 550 -23.80 39.42 29.81
N LEU A 551 -22.49 39.48 30.00
CA LEU A 551 -21.89 39.98 31.24
C LEU A 551 -22.21 41.46 31.46
N ASP A 552 -22.15 42.27 30.40
CA ASP A 552 -22.48 43.70 30.43
C ASP A 552 -23.99 43.93 30.67
N LEU A 553 -24.82 42.97 30.27
CA LEU A 553 -26.28 43.03 30.40
C LEU A 553 -26.83 42.47 31.71
N GLU A 554 -26.02 41.76 32.49
CA GLU A 554 -26.45 41.06 33.70
C GLU A 554 -27.19 41.97 34.71
N PRO A 555 -26.74 43.22 34.98
CA PRO A 555 -27.47 44.12 35.87
C PRO A 555 -28.90 44.41 35.40
N HIS A 556 -29.08 44.57 34.09
CA HIS A 556 -30.39 44.88 33.49
C HIS A 556 -31.32 43.66 33.48
N PHE A 557 -30.79 42.46 33.28
CA PHE A 557 -31.56 41.23 33.46
C PHE A 557 -32.00 41.03 34.93
N GLN A 558 -31.18 41.44 35.91
CA GLN A 558 -31.55 41.36 37.33
C GLN A 558 -32.65 42.36 37.72
N ASP A 559 -32.81 43.46 36.99
CA ASP A 559 -33.86 44.45 37.20
C ASP A 559 -35.23 44.00 36.66
N LEU A 560 -35.28 43.02 35.74
CA LEU A 560 -36.52 42.48 35.20
C LEU A 560 -37.44 41.94 36.31
N LEU A 561 -38.74 42.16 36.15
CA LEU A 561 -39.79 41.72 37.07
C LEU A 561 -39.60 42.22 38.52
N THR A 562 -38.90 43.34 38.69
CA THR A 562 -38.86 44.11 39.95
C THR A 562 -39.87 45.26 39.94
N ARG A 563 -40.15 45.86 41.10
CA ARG A 563 -41.00 47.06 41.19
C ARG A 563 -40.45 48.25 40.40
N LYS A 564 -39.13 48.34 40.23
CA LYS A 564 -38.49 49.36 39.38
C LYS A 564 -38.79 49.13 37.90
N TRP A 565 -38.73 47.86 37.47
CA TRP A 565 -39.09 47.49 36.09
C TRP A 565 -40.56 47.74 35.80
N VAL A 566 -41.51 47.52 36.72
CA VAL A 566 -42.94 47.78 36.45
C VAL A 566 -43.17 49.20 35.91
N VAL A 567 -42.49 50.20 36.46
CA VAL A 567 -42.67 51.62 36.11
C VAL A 567 -41.69 52.15 35.04
N SER A 568 -40.76 51.34 34.53
CA SER A 568 -39.66 51.80 33.65
C SER A 568 -39.39 50.84 32.49
N THR A 569 -39.22 51.34 31.27
CA THR A 569 -38.82 50.54 30.08
C THR A 569 -37.29 50.41 29.94
N VAL A 570 -36.54 51.17 30.73
CA VAL A 570 -35.06 51.28 30.64
C VAL A 570 -34.34 49.93 30.62
N PRO A 571 -34.70 48.91 31.45
CA PRO A 571 -33.97 47.64 31.43
C PRO A 571 -33.97 46.94 30.06
N VAL A 572 -35.13 46.83 29.40
CA VAL A 572 -35.21 46.16 28.09
C VAL A 572 -34.70 47.06 26.97
N ASP A 573 -34.99 48.36 27.00
CA ASP A 573 -34.44 49.31 26.01
C ASP A 573 -32.90 49.27 26.01
N THR A 574 -32.27 49.20 27.19
CA THR A 574 -30.81 49.11 27.33
C THR A 574 -30.27 47.76 26.86
N ILE A 575 -30.97 46.66 27.17
CA ILE A 575 -30.62 45.33 26.67
C ILE A 575 -30.61 45.31 25.14
N CYS A 576 -31.66 45.85 24.51
CA CYS A 576 -31.77 45.90 23.05
C CYS A 576 -30.68 46.78 22.43
N ALA A 577 -30.46 48.00 22.93
CA ALA A 577 -29.45 48.91 22.39
C ALA A 577 -28.03 48.33 22.51
N THR A 578 -27.68 47.74 23.65
CA THR A 578 -26.34 47.16 23.85
C THR A 578 -26.11 45.95 22.95
N LEU A 579 -27.12 45.08 22.78
CA LEU A 579 -27.02 43.95 21.85
C LEU A 579 -26.96 44.41 20.39
N GLU A 580 -27.69 45.47 20.03
CA GLU A 580 -27.61 46.07 18.70
C GLU A 580 -26.18 46.54 18.38
N ASP A 581 -25.49 47.16 19.34
CA ASP A 581 -24.08 47.55 19.21
C ASP A 581 -23.17 46.33 19.01
N TYR A 582 -23.29 45.28 19.84
CA TYR A 582 -22.54 44.03 19.65
C TYR A 582 -22.85 43.36 18.30
N PHE A 583 -24.10 43.39 17.84
CA PHE A 583 -24.49 42.77 16.57
C PHE A 583 -23.91 43.50 15.36
N GLN A 584 -23.58 44.79 15.46
CA GLN A 584 -22.83 45.48 14.42
C GLN A 584 -21.43 44.87 14.25
N ASP A 585 -20.73 44.58 15.35
CA ASP A 585 -19.44 43.88 15.28
C ASP A 585 -19.59 42.45 14.75
N TYR A 586 -20.70 41.78 15.08
CA TYR A 586 -20.96 40.40 14.66
C TYR A 586 -21.25 40.27 13.16
N MET A 587 -21.43 41.38 12.42
CA MET A 587 -21.52 41.37 10.95
C MET A 587 -20.29 40.76 10.27
N HIS A 588 -19.15 40.73 10.97
CA HIS A 588 -17.93 40.10 10.49
C HIS A 588 -17.92 38.56 10.65
N LEU A 589 -18.97 37.95 11.23
CA LEU A 589 -19.18 36.50 11.20
C LEU A 589 -19.64 36.06 9.82
N LYS A 590 -19.18 34.89 9.35
CA LYS A 590 -19.74 34.24 8.17
C LYS A 590 -21.27 34.04 8.35
N PRO A 591 -22.09 34.10 7.29
CA PRO A 591 -23.56 34.08 7.41
C PRO A 591 -24.12 32.91 8.25
N ARG A 592 -23.57 31.70 8.08
CA ARG A 592 -23.96 30.51 8.85
C ARG A 592 -23.64 30.63 10.34
N ASN A 593 -22.52 31.26 10.68
CA ASN A 593 -22.10 31.51 12.06
C ASN A 593 -22.90 32.65 12.68
N PHE A 594 -23.17 33.70 11.91
CA PHE A 594 -24.01 34.82 12.35
C PHE A 594 -25.41 34.33 12.72
N GLU A 595 -26.05 33.56 11.84
CA GLU A 595 -27.36 32.96 12.12
C GLU A 595 -27.33 32.10 13.39
N TYR A 596 -26.30 31.26 13.55
CA TYR A 596 -26.14 30.42 14.73
C TYR A 596 -25.99 31.24 16.03
N VAL A 597 -25.11 32.25 16.04
CA VAL A 597 -24.85 33.10 17.21
C VAL A 597 -26.11 33.86 17.61
N ILE A 598 -26.86 34.40 16.65
CA ILE A 598 -28.10 35.13 16.93
C ILE A 598 -29.17 34.20 17.51
N ARG A 599 -29.30 32.97 17.01
CA ARG A 599 -30.20 31.97 17.62
C ARG A 599 -29.79 31.62 19.05
N GLN A 600 -28.50 31.51 19.33
CA GLN A 600 -28.04 31.28 20.71
C GLN A 600 -28.31 32.50 21.61
N ALA A 601 -28.18 33.72 21.08
CA ALA A 601 -28.55 34.94 21.79
C ALA A 601 -30.04 34.97 22.11
N GLU A 602 -30.91 34.64 21.16
CA GLU A 602 -32.37 34.53 21.35
C GLU A 602 -32.72 33.56 22.49
N ILE A 603 -32.14 32.36 22.48
CA ILE A 603 -32.35 31.35 23.52
C ILE A 603 -31.88 31.88 24.88
N CYS A 604 -30.74 32.57 24.94
CA CYS A 604 -30.21 33.13 26.18
C CYS A 604 -31.09 34.25 26.75
N ILE A 605 -31.51 35.21 25.91
CA ILE A 605 -32.41 36.31 26.28
C ILE A 605 -33.72 35.72 26.81
N THR A 606 -34.34 34.83 26.04
CA THR A 606 -35.59 34.16 26.40
C THR A 606 -35.47 33.45 27.74
N ARG A 607 -34.40 32.68 27.93
CA ARG A 607 -34.15 31.96 29.19
C ARG A 607 -34.00 32.91 30.37
N LYS A 608 -33.21 33.99 30.26
CA LYS A 608 -33.01 34.98 31.34
C LYS A 608 -34.31 35.74 31.66
N TYR A 609 -35.08 36.10 30.63
CA TYR A 609 -36.35 36.79 30.79
C TYR A 609 -37.38 35.91 31.50
N ILE A 610 -37.59 34.69 31.03
CA ILE A 610 -38.54 33.74 31.64
C ILE A 610 -38.07 33.33 33.05
N SER A 611 -36.76 33.17 33.27
CA SER A 611 -36.24 32.92 34.63
C SER A 611 -36.60 34.05 35.59
N SER A 612 -36.59 35.30 35.12
CA SER A 612 -37.01 36.46 35.92
C SER A 612 -38.50 36.42 36.27
N ILE A 613 -39.35 35.91 35.36
CA ILE A 613 -40.78 35.65 35.63
C ILE A 613 -40.96 34.65 36.77
N PHE A 614 -40.12 33.61 36.88
CA PHE A 614 -40.27 32.56 37.90
C PHE A 614 -39.47 32.75 39.20
N GLN A 615 -38.50 33.67 39.23
CA GLN A 615 -37.60 33.83 40.38
C GLN A 615 -37.92 35.07 41.23
N LYS A 616 -38.57 36.10 40.68
CA LYS A 616 -38.78 37.39 41.36
C LYS A 616 -40.12 37.44 42.10
N LYS A 617 -40.07 37.67 43.42
CA LYS A 617 -41.27 37.77 44.28
C LYS A 617 -42.07 39.05 43.99
N LEU A 618 -42.95 39.00 43.01
CA LEU A 618 -43.89 40.07 42.64
C LEU A 618 -45.33 39.52 42.66
N SER A 619 -46.31 40.38 42.94
CA SER A 619 -47.74 40.05 42.89
C SER A 619 -48.47 41.12 42.09
N LEU A 620 -49.12 40.72 40.99
CA LEU A 620 -49.66 41.59 39.95
C LEU A 620 -51.17 41.86 40.08
N LYS A 621 -51.74 41.73 41.29
CA LYS A 621 -53.20 41.70 41.50
C LYS A 621 -53.98 42.82 40.79
N GLU A 622 -53.50 44.06 40.89
CA GLU A 622 -54.15 45.26 40.32
C GLU A 622 -53.57 45.66 38.95
N GLU A 623 -52.27 45.43 38.73
CA GLU A 623 -51.50 45.89 37.55
C GLU A 623 -51.36 44.79 36.47
N ARG A 624 -52.15 43.71 36.55
CA ARG A 624 -51.96 42.47 35.76
C ARG A 624 -51.97 42.70 34.25
N ARG A 625 -52.96 43.45 33.76
CA ARG A 625 -53.14 43.71 32.31
C ARG A 625 -52.03 44.60 31.78
N GLU A 626 -51.69 45.66 32.52
CA GLU A 626 -50.61 46.60 32.16
C GLU A 626 -49.25 45.89 32.09
N VAL A 627 -48.94 45.06 33.09
CA VAL A 627 -47.69 44.28 33.11
C VAL A 627 -47.66 43.22 32.01
N ALA A 628 -48.77 42.53 31.73
CA ALA A 628 -48.82 41.58 30.63
C ALA A 628 -48.64 42.25 29.26
N GLU A 629 -49.28 43.40 29.02
CA GLU A 629 -49.12 44.18 27.79
C GLU A 629 -47.68 44.68 27.65
N LYS A 630 -47.06 45.11 28.75
CA LYS A 630 -45.64 45.45 28.77
C LYS A 630 -44.74 44.26 28.39
N ILE A 631 -44.98 43.07 28.95
CA ILE A 631 -44.20 41.87 28.59
C ILE A 631 -44.37 41.54 27.10
N ILE A 632 -45.57 41.67 26.53
CA ILE A 632 -45.81 41.46 25.09
C ILE A 632 -45.06 42.51 24.25
N GLN A 633 -45.06 43.78 24.67
CA GLN A 633 -44.32 44.83 24.00
C GLN A 633 -42.81 44.58 24.02
N GLU A 634 -42.26 44.23 25.19
CA GLU A 634 -40.84 43.92 25.38
C GLU A 634 -40.44 42.66 24.58
N ALA A 635 -41.30 41.63 24.54
CA ALA A 635 -41.09 40.47 23.67
C ALA A 635 -41.05 40.86 22.18
N GLY A 636 -41.96 41.74 21.74
CA GLY A 636 -41.96 42.26 20.37
C GLY A 636 -40.72 43.11 20.04
N GLN A 637 -40.19 43.87 21.00
CA GLN A 637 -38.93 44.61 20.84
C GLN A 637 -37.75 43.65 20.64
N ILE A 638 -37.67 42.59 21.45
CA ILE A 638 -36.63 41.56 21.35
C ILE A 638 -36.74 40.82 20.00
N GLU A 639 -37.95 40.44 19.58
CA GLU A 639 -38.20 39.83 18.27
C GLU A 639 -37.75 40.76 17.12
N ALA A 640 -38.05 42.05 17.21
CA ALA A 640 -37.66 43.03 16.20
C ALA A 640 -36.14 43.22 16.10
N LEU A 641 -35.42 43.20 17.23
CA LEU A 641 -33.95 43.25 17.28
C LEU A 641 -33.31 42.05 16.55
N LEU A 642 -33.88 40.86 16.75
CA LEU A 642 -33.34 39.61 16.21
C LEU A 642 -33.79 39.33 14.76
N ALA A 643 -34.88 39.96 14.31
CA ALA A 643 -35.49 39.72 13.00
C ALA A 643 -34.54 39.95 11.80
N PRO A 644 -33.75 41.05 11.71
CA PRO A 644 -32.86 41.30 10.56
C PRO A 644 -31.88 40.15 10.31
N ALA A 645 -31.42 39.51 11.37
CA ALA A 645 -30.50 38.38 11.30
C ALA A 645 -31.18 37.05 10.95
N LEU A 646 -32.43 36.85 11.35
CA LEU A 646 -33.19 35.61 11.16
C LEU A 646 -33.99 35.58 9.84
N LEU A 647 -34.12 36.71 9.14
CA LEU A 647 -34.82 36.84 7.86
C LEU A 647 -34.03 36.29 6.66
N SER A 648 -32.75 35.92 6.82
CA SER A 648 -31.96 35.16 5.81
C SER A 648 -32.39 33.67 5.75
N ARG A 649 -33.69 33.41 5.72
CA ARG A 649 -34.35 32.11 5.97
C ARG A 649 -34.40 31.15 4.77
N ASN A 650 -33.56 31.36 3.76
CA ASN A 650 -33.66 30.68 2.46
C ASN A 650 -32.59 29.59 2.24
N SER A 651 -32.32 28.76 3.25
CA SER A 651 -31.59 27.50 3.01
C SER A 651 -32.35 26.30 3.62
N PRO A 652 -32.64 25.21 2.88
CA PRO A 652 -33.62 24.20 3.28
C PRO A 652 -33.09 23.09 4.20
N SER A 653 -31.88 23.20 4.77
CA SER A 653 -31.15 21.99 5.20
C SER A 653 -31.27 21.55 6.66
N ASP A 654 -31.84 22.31 7.62
CA ASP A 654 -31.94 21.87 9.03
C ASP A 654 -33.34 22.03 9.62
N ALA A 655 -34.23 21.11 9.27
CA ALA A 655 -35.63 21.10 9.70
C ALA A 655 -35.85 20.61 11.16
N SER A 656 -34.83 20.08 11.83
CA SER A 656 -34.95 19.52 13.20
C SER A 656 -34.75 20.57 14.29
N ASN A 657 -33.77 21.47 14.14
CA ASN A 657 -33.49 22.55 15.11
C ASN A 657 -34.41 23.78 14.96
N SER A 658 -35.06 23.95 13.80
CA SER A 658 -35.96 25.10 13.57
C SER A 658 -37.15 25.13 14.52
N LYS A 659 -37.68 23.95 14.89
CA LYS A 659 -38.88 23.81 15.69
C LYS A 659 -38.72 24.22 17.15
N ALA A 660 -37.60 23.88 17.80
CA ALA A 660 -37.34 24.29 19.19
C ALA A 660 -37.07 25.80 19.33
N THR A 661 -36.57 26.43 18.26
CA THR A 661 -36.23 27.87 18.24
C THR A 661 -37.47 28.73 18.00
N GLU A 662 -38.37 28.31 17.10
CA GLU A 662 -39.69 28.97 16.93
C GLU A 662 -40.54 28.93 18.21
N ASP A 663 -40.37 27.89 19.05
CA ASP A 663 -41.05 27.80 20.35
C ASP A 663 -40.46 28.77 21.39
N ALA A 664 -39.14 29.03 21.36
CA ALA A 664 -38.48 29.93 22.30
C ALA A 664 -38.92 31.40 22.10
N SER A 665 -38.91 31.89 20.85
CA SER A 665 -39.32 33.26 20.48
C SER A 665 -40.69 33.66 21.07
N LYS A 666 -41.67 32.75 20.96
CA LYS A 666 -43.07 32.98 21.38
C LYS A 666 -43.34 32.58 22.83
N ALA A 667 -42.35 32.11 23.57
CA ALA A 667 -42.56 31.64 24.95
C ALA A 667 -42.85 32.80 25.91
N ILE A 668 -42.18 33.94 25.75
CA ILE A 668 -42.40 35.15 26.57
C ILE A 668 -43.83 35.67 26.36
N SER A 669 -44.25 35.85 25.11
CA SER A 669 -45.60 36.31 24.77
C SER A 669 -46.67 35.33 25.24
N ALA A 670 -46.44 34.02 25.13
CA ALA A 670 -47.38 33.02 25.63
C ALA A 670 -47.55 33.06 27.15
N LEU A 671 -46.48 33.29 27.92
CA LEU A 671 -46.58 33.50 29.37
C LEU A 671 -47.35 34.78 29.70
N ALA A 672 -47.15 35.83 28.93
CA ALA A 672 -47.86 37.09 29.10
C ALA A 672 -49.37 36.93 28.86
N GLU A 673 -49.80 36.16 27.87
CA GLU A 673 -51.23 35.86 27.65
C GLU A 673 -51.85 35.12 28.84
N VAL A 674 -51.13 34.16 29.43
CA VAL A 674 -51.57 33.49 30.66
C VAL A 674 -51.66 34.47 31.83
N ILE A 675 -50.80 35.49 31.91
CA ILE A 675 -50.89 36.55 32.92
C ILE A 675 -52.09 37.46 32.63
N LYS A 676 -52.34 37.85 31.38
CA LYS A 676 -53.40 38.79 30.95
C LYS A 676 -54.82 38.23 31.15
N CYS A 677 -54.98 36.93 30.93
CA CYS A 677 -56.25 36.19 30.89
C CYS A 677 -57.13 36.41 32.15
N ASP A 678 -58.46 36.52 31.98
CA ASP A 678 -59.38 36.68 33.12
C ASP A 678 -59.49 35.38 33.95
N SER A 679 -59.80 35.49 35.24
CA SER A 679 -59.77 34.34 36.17
C SER A 679 -60.78 33.22 35.83
N GLU A 680 -61.80 33.52 35.02
CA GLU A 680 -62.81 32.54 34.55
C GLU A 680 -62.30 31.63 33.42
N ILE A 681 -61.37 32.12 32.59
CA ILE A 681 -60.86 31.42 31.40
C ILE A 681 -59.43 30.87 31.57
N ILE A 682 -58.80 31.10 32.73
CA ILE A 682 -57.42 30.69 33.02
C ILE A 682 -57.15 29.20 32.85
N THR A 683 -58.12 28.35 33.19
CA THR A 683 -58.00 26.89 33.08
C THR A 683 -57.86 26.46 31.62
N LEU A 684 -58.59 27.11 30.70
CA LEU A 684 -58.53 26.81 29.27
C LEU A 684 -57.21 27.31 28.67
N GLU A 685 -56.76 28.50 29.08
CA GLU A 685 -55.49 29.06 28.60
C GLU A 685 -54.28 28.25 29.09
N LEU A 686 -54.31 27.76 30.33
CA LEU A 686 -53.30 26.83 30.84
C LEU A 686 -53.25 25.52 30.06
N ILE A 687 -54.40 24.97 29.65
CA ILE A 687 -54.44 23.75 28.81
C ILE A 687 -53.79 24.03 27.45
N ASN A 688 -54.09 25.16 26.82
CA ASN A 688 -53.47 25.55 25.55
C ASN A 688 -51.96 25.77 25.70
N PHE A 689 -51.55 26.40 26.79
CA PHE A 689 -50.15 26.62 27.11
C PHE A 689 -49.39 25.31 27.31
N ILE A 690 -49.93 24.37 28.10
CA ILE A 690 -49.32 23.05 28.35
C ILE A 690 -49.25 22.22 27.06
N LYS A 691 -50.27 22.28 26.20
CA LYS A 691 -50.21 21.63 24.88
C LYS A 691 -49.09 22.18 24.01
N LYS A 692 -48.81 23.48 24.11
CA LYS A 692 -47.74 24.14 23.34
C LYS A 692 -46.36 23.90 23.95
N TYR A 693 -46.27 23.86 25.28
CA TYR A 693 -45.04 23.69 26.06
C TYR A 693 -45.20 22.54 27.08
N PRO A 694 -45.09 21.27 26.64
CA PRO A 694 -45.42 20.11 27.48
C PRO A 694 -44.35 19.81 28.54
N ASP A 695 -43.16 20.40 28.44
CA ASP A 695 -42.04 20.26 29.38
C ASP A 695 -42.08 21.29 30.54
N VAL A 696 -43.12 22.13 30.60
CA VAL A 696 -43.33 23.05 31.74
C VAL A 696 -43.63 22.25 33.02
N SER A 697 -42.90 22.56 34.10
CA SER A 697 -43.07 21.89 35.39
C SER A 697 -44.28 22.39 36.17
N GLN A 698 -44.82 21.54 37.05
CA GLN A 698 -45.89 21.91 37.99
C GLN A 698 -45.52 23.14 38.83
N ASP A 699 -44.26 23.24 39.25
CA ASP A 699 -43.77 24.35 40.07
C ASP A 699 -43.72 25.66 39.26
N GLN A 700 -43.28 25.63 37.99
CA GLN A 700 -43.34 26.79 37.08
C GLN A 700 -44.78 27.28 36.88
N LEU A 701 -45.74 26.37 36.63
CA LEU A 701 -47.16 26.71 36.47
C LEU A 701 -47.78 27.30 37.76
N THR A 702 -47.44 26.71 38.91
CA THR A 702 -47.91 27.19 40.22
C THR A 702 -47.37 28.60 40.50
N TYR A 703 -46.12 28.86 40.13
CA TYR A 703 -45.52 30.18 40.26
C TYR A 703 -46.19 31.21 39.35
N LEU A 704 -46.42 30.86 38.08
CA LEU A 704 -47.09 31.73 37.11
C LEU A 704 -48.46 32.18 37.61
N LEU A 705 -49.24 31.27 38.19
CA LEU A 705 -50.53 31.60 38.81
C LEU A 705 -50.38 32.44 40.07
N SER A 706 -49.35 32.20 40.88
CA SER A 706 -49.08 32.98 42.09
C SER A 706 -48.66 34.42 41.78
N LEU A 707 -47.93 34.63 40.67
CA LEU A 707 -47.51 35.95 40.17
C LEU A 707 -48.71 36.85 39.84
N ARG A 708 -49.82 36.28 39.33
CA ARG A 708 -51.05 37.02 39.00
C ARG A 708 -51.72 37.68 40.21
N GLY A 709 -51.52 37.13 41.42
CA GLY A 709 -52.02 37.68 42.69
C GLY A 709 -53.53 37.56 42.93
N ASP A 710 -54.28 36.94 42.01
CA ASP A 710 -55.71 36.63 42.13
C ASP A 710 -55.98 35.29 42.84
N PHE A 711 -55.00 34.37 42.84
CA PHE A 711 -55.06 33.09 43.53
C PHE A 711 -54.07 33.02 44.69
N GLY A 712 -54.49 32.41 45.81
CA GLY A 712 -53.56 32.03 46.87
C GLY A 712 -52.63 30.90 46.41
N ARG A 713 -51.41 30.81 46.94
CA ARG A 713 -50.43 29.78 46.54
C ARG A 713 -50.96 28.34 46.63
N LEU A 714 -51.72 28.02 47.68
CA LEU A 714 -52.35 26.70 47.87
C LEU A 714 -53.44 26.43 46.83
N GLU A 715 -54.25 27.45 46.50
CA GLU A 715 -55.30 27.37 45.49
C GLU A 715 -54.70 27.18 44.08
N ALA A 716 -53.64 27.94 43.76
CA ALA A 716 -52.90 27.80 42.51
C ALA A 716 -52.33 26.38 42.36
N ARG A 717 -51.70 25.83 43.41
CA ARG A 717 -51.12 24.48 43.38
C ARG A 717 -52.19 23.40 43.21
N GLN A 718 -53.35 23.53 43.89
CA GLN A 718 -54.47 22.61 43.71
C GLN A 718 -55.00 22.63 42.28
N ARG A 719 -55.28 23.82 41.72
CA ARG A 719 -55.75 23.96 40.33
C ARG A 719 -54.78 23.35 39.31
N VAL A 720 -53.47 23.58 39.47
CA VAL A 720 -52.47 22.99 38.58
C VAL A 720 -52.42 21.47 38.73
N THR A 721 -52.54 20.94 39.95
CA THR A 721 -52.56 19.49 40.22
C THR A 721 -53.77 18.83 39.56
N ASP A 722 -54.95 19.42 39.71
CA ASP A 722 -56.19 18.93 39.13
C ASP A 722 -56.11 18.94 37.60
N LEU A 723 -55.60 20.03 37.01
CA LEU A 723 -55.35 20.16 35.58
C LEU A 723 -54.40 19.09 35.04
N LEU A 724 -53.25 18.89 35.67
CA LEU A 724 -52.26 17.89 35.26
C LEU A 724 -52.76 16.45 35.44
N SER A 725 -53.64 16.21 36.43
CA SER A 725 -54.27 14.90 36.63
C SER A 725 -55.36 14.58 35.59
N SER A 726 -56.00 15.61 35.03
CA SER A 726 -57.02 15.50 33.99
C SER A 726 -56.46 15.40 32.56
N SER A 727 -55.17 15.69 32.39
CA SER A 727 -54.48 15.63 31.09
C SER A 727 -53.89 14.24 30.85
N SER A 728 -54.31 13.56 29.78
CA SER A 728 -53.84 12.21 29.42
C SER A 728 -52.35 12.22 29.02
N LYS A 729 -51.52 11.41 29.70
CA LYS A 729 -50.06 11.28 29.52
C LYS A 729 -49.63 10.49 28.27
N ASP A 730 -50.19 10.77 27.09
CA ASP A 730 -49.99 9.91 25.90
C ASP A 730 -49.21 10.55 24.72
N GLU A 731 -48.49 11.65 24.92
CA GLU A 731 -47.54 12.15 23.90
C GLU A 731 -46.11 12.14 24.42
N VAL A 732 -45.17 11.67 23.59
CA VAL A 732 -43.72 11.78 23.82
C VAL A 732 -43.40 13.26 24.02
N ALA A 733 -43.14 13.65 25.28
CA ALA A 733 -42.99 15.05 25.66
C ALA A 733 -41.85 15.70 24.85
N ARG A 734 -42.22 16.61 23.96
CA ARG A 734 -41.28 17.45 23.20
C ARG A 734 -40.56 18.39 24.19
N SER A 735 -39.23 18.36 24.19
CA SER A 735 -38.43 19.31 24.97
C SER A 735 -38.50 20.71 24.36
N THR A 736 -38.77 21.74 25.18
CA THR A 736 -38.79 23.15 24.79
C THR A 736 -37.87 23.97 25.70
N ILE A 737 -37.97 25.32 25.65
CA ILE A 737 -37.17 26.23 26.47
C ILE A 737 -37.39 26.04 27.99
N PHE A 738 -38.55 25.51 28.41
CA PHE A 738 -38.90 25.37 29.83
C PHE A 738 -38.08 24.31 30.56
N SER A 739 -37.60 23.28 29.85
CA SER A 739 -36.65 22.29 30.36
C SER A 739 -35.30 22.90 30.81
N LEU A 740 -34.92 24.05 30.24
CA LEU A 740 -33.67 24.75 30.55
C LEU A 740 -33.80 25.75 31.71
N ILE A 741 -34.99 25.87 32.31
CA ILE A 741 -35.32 26.89 33.32
C ILE A 741 -35.55 26.23 34.67
N ILE A 742 -34.63 26.45 35.60
CA ILE A 742 -34.73 25.90 36.95
C ILE A 742 -35.44 26.89 37.88
N VAL A 743 -36.50 26.44 38.53
CA VAL A 743 -37.18 27.21 39.59
C VAL A 743 -36.69 26.69 40.95
N PRO A 744 -36.09 27.53 41.81
CA PRO A 744 -35.62 27.09 43.11
C PRO A 744 -36.77 26.57 44.01
N SER A 745 -36.62 25.35 44.53
CA SER A 745 -37.58 24.73 45.47
C SER A 745 -37.79 25.54 46.75
N SER A 746 -36.83 26.40 47.11
CA SER A 746 -36.85 27.26 48.30
C SER A 746 -37.87 28.42 48.23
N ILE A 747 -38.44 28.69 47.05
CA ILE A 747 -39.55 29.64 46.92
C ILE A 747 -40.90 29.00 47.31
N PHE A 748 -40.92 27.66 47.40
CA PHE A 748 -42.08 26.85 47.77
C PHE A 748 -42.03 26.35 49.24
N SER A 749 -41.00 26.75 50.00
CA SER A 749 -40.89 26.54 51.45
C SER A 749 -41.61 27.63 52.25
#